data_AF-A0A7V6B4K8-F1
#
_entry.id   AF-A0A7V6B4K8-F1
#
_cell.length_a   1.000
_cell.length_b   1.000
_cell.length_c   1.000
_cell.angle_alpha   90.00
_cell.angle_beta   90.00
_cell.angle_gamma   90.00
#
_symmetry.space_group_name_H-M   'P 1'
#
loop_
_entity.id
_entity.type
_entity.pdbx_description
1 polymer ?
#
loop_
_entity_poly.entity_id
_entity_poly.type
_entity_poly.pdbx_seq_one_letter_code
_entity_poly.pdbx_strand_id
1 'polypeptide(L)'
;MGFKKIRFGTKIVEAAKSGRRFCDCHVFFGGTGAVGGTAVLQMLALYERMMAIKAPKEDEVPIIVATARTREEIEVFTSRLFRFVQAVHGKNCLPTRVRNGYLTHSGVFISLERFQVVPLPGLERLQVTPPPERRDVVAQYLRSIGSDIEAGANNIYEALKQAIARSRPFSTFLEAYYRQHLFQGTNKFRSVHLCIPLPSLMAYHLLDLEIACSLIEGMGRERTEELKEAFVLAIRDDVALIQEKLAENVIVAHTTSVGGMFDEEVAQDGTLKRTIRLGFAHSALDTRLKEKQKFAEKLTELYAAKGIKMLITAAAIGIDEVRVSSDVPVHKYVGQMLFDAEREVFPGSKAQQPLDSRASREAGRPVPVRQVIRVFRPLTVPFEEESDEPVSFERGEDLKPSFVIRSGENGFFTVANAEALYRVMRVASASELGLVMASTGLFGDDPLCPWFKDNLCYYTETDNSRAVFDFLSQPLLRNSQLSGLEPMALQDLGSAKHQAELHTLGLLILLHRLRTLDIDAIPPYVDLQNFDEKDFFIKKSRPLTFEDVIGWDMEELARDLRLLLSAEEPEDLEFLTPFRGRMHDDLYPKRQLARRKVLEAVLKASWMPCCIGSPVIFEKDGKAVMKVGYYVAPLDLLVERRGSVMQKMKELYSAAPRPYSFEQFRDYHICAGGFIDLRPHAILCTATNPSQDLGKRVKRFQSVIDLRKAITEIEPFSIFSMCGLLAVIYRLHAMYATLREASVELGTLPEFRWHMPRDEQGHILLVPGIVEALRMVSEGLEKNTGTEFLDGVWGYERPEIEDRREALLKKRS
;
A
#
# COMPACT_ATOMS: atom_id res chain seq x y z
N MET A 1 -0.22 -27.19 -6.33
CA MET A 1 -1.12 -27.96 -5.43
C MET A 1 -0.53 -29.28 -4.88
N GLY A 2 0.56 -29.84 -5.42
CA GLY A 2 1.12 -31.12 -4.95
C GLY A 2 1.84 -31.08 -3.59
N PHE A 3 2.56 -29.99 -3.27
CA PHE A 3 3.41 -29.89 -2.07
C PHE A 3 2.61 -29.79 -0.75
N LYS A 4 1.48 -29.05 -0.74
CA LYS A 4 0.63 -28.87 0.46
C LYS A 4 -0.08 -30.16 0.90
N LYS A 5 -0.46 -31.06 -0.03
CA LYS A 5 -1.12 -32.34 0.32
C LYS A 5 -0.17 -33.30 1.05
N ILE A 6 1.12 -33.27 0.73
CA ILE A 6 2.12 -34.17 1.31
C ILE A 6 2.50 -33.73 2.74
N ARG A 7 2.66 -32.41 3.01
CA ARG A 7 3.09 -31.90 4.33
C ARG A 7 2.00 -31.95 5.43
N PHE A 8 0.71 -31.86 5.07
CA PHE A 8 -0.39 -31.80 6.06
C PHE A 8 -1.23 -33.08 6.16
N GLY A 9 -1.21 -33.96 5.16
CA GLY A 9 -2.09 -35.13 5.12
C GLY A 9 -1.94 -36.07 6.31
N THR A 10 -0.70 -36.41 6.68
CA THR A 10 -0.40 -37.28 7.84
C THR A 10 -0.85 -36.65 9.16
N LYS A 11 -0.54 -35.36 9.38
CA LYS A 11 -0.94 -34.63 10.59
C LYS A 11 -2.46 -34.57 10.78
N ILE A 12 -3.20 -34.31 9.70
CA ILE A 12 -4.68 -34.29 9.73
C ILE A 12 -5.22 -35.67 10.11
N VAL A 13 -4.69 -36.74 9.50
CA VAL A 13 -5.13 -38.11 9.77
C VAL A 13 -4.83 -38.52 11.22
N GLU A 14 -3.63 -38.23 11.71
CA GLU A 14 -3.23 -38.52 13.09
C GLU A 14 -4.10 -37.77 14.11
N ALA A 15 -4.30 -36.47 13.90
CA ALA A 15 -5.15 -35.65 14.76
C ALA A 15 -6.60 -36.15 14.76
N ALA A 16 -7.16 -36.45 13.60
CA ALA A 16 -8.52 -36.98 13.47
C ALA A 16 -8.68 -38.32 14.21
N LYS A 17 -7.76 -39.27 13.99
CA LYS A 17 -7.79 -40.59 14.66
C LYS A 17 -7.72 -40.45 16.18
N SER A 18 -6.89 -39.52 16.67
CA SER A 18 -6.73 -39.28 18.11
C SER A 18 -8.01 -38.77 18.79
N GLY A 19 -8.87 -38.03 18.07
CA GLY A 19 -10.06 -37.36 18.61
C GLY A 19 -9.79 -36.21 19.58
N ARG A 20 -8.54 -36.00 20.01
CA ARG A 20 -8.18 -35.07 21.11
C ARG A 20 -8.44 -33.59 20.79
N ARG A 21 -8.62 -33.26 19.51
CA ARG A 21 -8.72 -31.88 19.02
C ARG A 21 -10.16 -31.38 18.88
N PHE A 22 -11.15 -32.25 19.02
CA PHE A 22 -12.54 -31.87 18.77
C PHE A 22 -13.16 -30.98 19.87
N CYS A 23 -12.48 -30.78 21.00
CA CYS A 23 -12.89 -29.83 22.04
C CYS A 23 -11.97 -28.60 22.12
N ASP A 24 -11.06 -28.42 21.16
CA ASP A 24 -10.10 -27.31 21.20
C ASP A 24 -10.81 -25.97 20.95
N CYS A 25 -10.36 -24.94 21.66
CA CYS A 25 -10.79 -23.57 21.48
C CYS A 25 -9.63 -22.70 20.96
N HIS A 26 -9.88 -21.98 19.86
CA HIS A 26 -8.93 -21.10 19.21
C HIS A 26 -9.46 -19.67 19.18
N VAL A 27 -8.63 -18.68 19.51
CA VAL A 27 -9.02 -17.27 19.47
C VAL A 27 -8.19 -16.52 18.43
N PHE A 28 -8.85 -15.75 17.57
CA PHE A 28 -8.25 -14.91 16.54
C PHE A 28 -8.60 -13.45 16.81
N PHE A 29 -7.67 -12.72 17.43
CA PHE A 29 -7.76 -11.27 17.53
C PHE A 29 -7.58 -10.64 16.14
N GLY A 30 -8.54 -9.84 15.69
CA GLY A 30 -8.59 -9.38 14.29
C GLY A 30 -8.99 -10.50 13.31
N GLY A 31 -9.72 -11.50 13.80
CA GLY A 31 -10.18 -12.68 13.06
C GLY A 31 -11.17 -12.39 11.93
N THR A 32 -11.59 -11.15 11.72
CA THR A 32 -12.41 -10.72 10.56
C THR A 32 -11.61 -10.01 9.46
N GLY A 33 -10.32 -9.71 9.70
CA GLY A 33 -9.43 -9.05 8.76
C GLY A 33 -8.93 -9.97 7.63
N ALA A 34 -8.02 -9.46 6.80
CA ALA A 34 -7.42 -10.16 5.65
C ALA A 34 -6.84 -11.53 6.01
N VAL A 35 -5.77 -11.51 6.81
CA VAL A 35 -5.01 -12.69 7.24
C VAL A 35 -5.80 -13.44 8.30
N GLY A 36 -6.32 -12.75 9.31
CA GLY A 36 -7.07 -13.37 10.41
C GLY A 36 -8.35 -14.08 9.95
N GLY A 37 -9.16 -13.44 9.12
CA GLY A 37 -10.36 -14.06 8.54
C GLY A 37 -10.03 -15.23 7.65
N THR A 38 -8.95 -15.15 6.86
CA THR A 38 -8.52 -16.29 6.07
C THR A 38 -7.99 -17.43 6.95
N ALA A 39 -7.27 -17.12 8.04
CA ALA A 39 -6.81 -18.11 9.01
C ALA A 39 -7.99 -18.83 9.70
N VAL A 40 -9.06 -18.10 10.04
CA VAL A 40 -10.31 -18.68 10.58
C VAL A 40 -10.93 -19.66 9.57
N LEU A 41 -11.03 -19.27 8.29
CA LEU A 41 -11.59 -20.16 7.25
C LEU A 41 -10.70 -21.37 6.97
N GLN A 42 -9.36 -21.21 7.01
CA GLN A 42 -8.43 -22.34 6.88
C GLN A 42 -8.53 -23.28 8.09
N MET A 43 -8.67 -22.74 9.31
CA MET A 43 -8.90 -23.53 10.52
C MET A 43 -10.19 -24.35 10.42
N LEU A 44 -11.29 -23.72 9.96
CA LEU A 44 -12.55 -24.42 9.66
C LEU A 44 -12.31 -25.58 8.68
N ALA A 45 -11.67 -25.32 7.54
CA ALA A 45 -11.39 -26.36 6.54
C ALA A 45 -10.54 -27.52 7.08
N LEU A 46 -9.59 -27.25 7.98
CA LEU A 46 -8.79 -28.31 8.62
C LEU A 46 -9.67 -29.18 9.53
N TYR A 47 -10.55 -28.58 10.33
CA TYR A 47 -11.50 -29.33 11.16
C TYR A 47 -12.47 -30.16 10.31
N GLU A 48 -13.06 -29.59 9.26
CA GLU A 48 -13.98 -30.32 8.38
C GLU A 48 -13.30 -31.54 7.74
N ARG A 49 -12.03 -31.41 7.34
CA ARG A 49 -11.24 -32.55 6.84
C ARG A 49 -10.98 -33.61 7.92
N MET A 50 -10.74 -33.20 9.16
CA MET A 50 -10.59 -34.15 10.27
C MET A 50 -11.89 -34.89 10.55
N MET A 51 -13.02 -34.18 10.56
CA MET A 51 -14.35 -34.72 10.82
C MET A 51 -14.81 -35.67 9.71
N ALA A 52 -14.40 -35.41 8.47
CA ALA A 52 -14.62 -36.34 7.34
C ALA A 52 -13.85 -37.67 7.50
N ILE A 53 -12.75 -37.69 8.26
CA ILE A 53 -11.98 -38.91 8.56
C ILE A 53 -12.56 -39.65 9.77
N LYS A 54 -12.90 -38.90 10.83
CA LYS A 54 -13.53 -39.42 12.04
C LYS A 54 -14.50 -38.38 12.59
N ALA A 55 -15.79 -38.73 12.64
CA ALA A 55 -16.80 -37.85 13.19
C ALA A 55 -16.56 -37.58 14.69
N PRO A 56 -16.81 -36.35 15.18
CA PRO A 56 -16.78 -36.02 16.60
C PRO A 56 -17.99 -36.64 17.31
N LYS A 57 -17.91 -36.76 18.64
CA LYS A 57 -19.08 -37.07 19.48
C LYS A 57 -19.99 -35.84 19.61
N GLU A 58 -21.23 -36.04 20.08
CA GLU A 58 -22.23 -34.96 20.21
C GLU A 58 -21.79 -33.81 21.13
N ASP A 59 -20.95 -34.09 22.12
CA ASP A 59 -20.39 -33.13 23.07
C ASP A 59 -19.04 -32.53 22.64
N GLU A 60 -18.45 -33.05 21.56
CA GLU A 60 -17.14 -32.64 21.05
C GLU A 60 -17.31 -31.57 19.95
N VAL A 61 -17.35 -30.30 20.35
CA VAL A 61 -17.54 -29.15 19.45
C VAL A 61 -16.28 -28.26 19.43
N PRO A 62 -15.54 -28.18 18.31
CA PRO A 62 -14.43 -27.24 18.22
C PRO A 62 -14.95 -25.81 18.15
N ILE A 63 -14.27 -24.91 18.87
CA ILE A 63 -14.66 -23.50 18.97
C ILE A 63 -13.60 -22.63 18.31
N ILE A 64 -14.04 -21.79 17.37
CA ILE A 64 -13.21 -20.76 16.74
C ILE A 64 -13.80 -19.39 17.07
N VAL A 65 -13.10 -18.59 17.86
CA VAL A 65 -13.48 -17.23 18.23
C VAL A 65 -12.79 -16.26 17.27
N ALA A 66 -13.56 -15.49 16.51
CA ALA A 66 -13.05 -14.44 15.64
C ALA A 66 -13.51 -13.08 16.16
N THR A 67 -12.55 -12.16 16.38
CA THR A 67 -12.87 -10.83 16.89
C THR A 67 -12.84 -9.74 15.83
N ALA A 68 -13.65 -8.70 16.03
CA ALA A 68 -13.73 -7.50 15.20
C ALA A 68 -13.90 -6.24 16.05
N ARG A 69 -13.52 -5.07 15.52
CA ARG A 69 -13.72 -3.79 16.21
C ARG A 69 -15.17 -3.34 16.12
N THR A 70 -15.74 -3.43 14.93
CA THR A 70 -17.07 -2.91 14.61
C THR A 70 -18.04 -4.02 14.19
N ARG A 71 -19.33 -3.71 14.25
CA ARG A 71 -20.38 -4.63 13.78
C ARG A 71 -20.33 -4.82 12.26
N GLU A 72 -19.93 -3.80 11.51
CA GLU A 72 -19.80 -3.87 10.05
C GLU A 72 -18.73 -4.87 9.63
N GLU A 73 -17.60 -4.90 10.33
CA GLU A 73 -16.55 -5.90 10.11
C GLU A 73 -17.07 -7.33 10.34
N ILE A 74 -17.91 -7.53 11.36
CA ILE A 74 -18.56 -8.82 11.64
C ILE A 74 -19.51 -9.21 10.49
N GLU A 75 -20.32 -8.27 10.00
CA GLU A 75 -21.28 -8.51 8.91
C GLU A 75 -20.58 -8.85 7.58
N VAL A 76 -19.50 -8.13 7.26
CA VAL A 76 -18.65 -8.41 6.09
C VAL A 76 -18.02 -9.79 6.21
N PHE A 77 -17.46 -10.14 7.36
CA PHE A 77 -16.86 -11.45 7.58
C PHE A 77 -17.90 -12.58 7.54
N THR A 78 -19.07 -12.38 8.15
CA THR A 78 -20.18 -13.36 8.11
C THR A 78 -20.58 -13.67 6.67
N SER A 79 -20.66 -12.65 5.82
CA SER A 79 -20.94 -12.82 4.39
C SER A 79 -19.86 -13.66 3.69
N ARG A 80 -18.58 -13.46 4.02
CA ARG A 80 -17.47 -14.27 3.50
C ARG A 80 -17.54 -15.72 3.98
N LEU A 81 -17.81 -15.94 5.26
CA LEU A 81 -18.00 -17.27 5.85
C LEU A 81 -19.12 -18.04 5.14
N PHE A 82 -20.26 -17.40 4.91
CA PHE A 82 -21.41 -18.04 4.26
C PHE A 82 -21.10 -18.41 2.81
N ARG A 83 -20.44 -17.51 2.07
CA ARG A 83 -19.98 -17.80 0.70
C ARG A 83 -18.98 -18.96 0.68
N PHE A 84 -18.06 -19.00 1.64
CA PHE A 84 -17.09 -20.09 1.76
C PHE A 84 -17.79 -21.43 1.98
N VAL A 85 -18.69 -21.52 2.96
CA VAL A 85 -19.45 -22.76 3.26
C VAL A 85 -20.33 -23.15 2.08
N GLN A 86 -21.01 -22.19 1.45
CA GLN A 86 -21.84 -22.43 0.27
C GLN A 86 -21.03 -22.97 -0.90
N ALA A 87 -19.82 -22.47 -1.13
CA ALA A 87 -18.95 -22.94 -2.21
C ALA A 87 -18.45 -24.38 -1.99
N VAL A 88 -18.26 -24.79 -0.74
CA VAL A 88 -17.77 -26.13 -0.38
C VAL A 88 -18.91 -27.14 -0.28
N HIS A 89 -20.03 -26.78 0.35
CA HIS A 89 -21.10 -27.71 0.75
C HIS A 89 -22.45 -27.46 0.08
N GLY A 90 -22.57 -26.38 -0.70
CA GLY A 90 -23.83 -25.98 -1.34
C GLY A 90 -24.75 -25.13 -0.45
N LYS A 91 -25.83 -24.61 -1.04
CA LYS A 91 -26.76 -23.66 -0.40
C LYS A 91 -27.58 -24.24 0.77
N ASN A 92 -27.70 -25.56 0.86
CA ASN A 92 -28.54 -26.22 1.87
C ASN A 92 -27.79 -26.46 3.20
N CYS A 93 -26.48 -26.24 3.23
CA CYS A 93 -25.62 -26.53 4.38
C CYS A 93 -25.06 -25.25 5.02
N LEU A 94 -25.79 -24.14 4.93
CA LEU A 94 -25.36 -22.86 5.50
C LEU A 94 -25.27 -22.91 7.04
N PRO A 95 -24.36 -22.14 7.66
CA PRO A 95 -24.21 -22.12 9.11
C PRO A 95 -25.49 -21.64 9.82
N THR A 96 -25.86 -22.31 10.91
CA THR A 96 -27.03 -21.96 11.73
C THR A 96 -26.60 -21.01 12.84
N ARG A 97 -27.35 -19.92 13.04
CA ARG A 97 -27.03 -18.94 14.09
C ARG A 97 -27.25 -19.52 15.48
N VAL A 98 -26.25 -19.39 16.36
CA VAL A 98 -26.30 -19.81 17.77
C VAL A 98 -25.67 -18.72 18.62
N ARG A 99 -26.45 -18.09 19.52
CA ARG A 99 -26.00 -16.95 20.36
C ARG A 99 -25.32 -15.85 19.52
N ASN A 100 -24.05 -15.54 19.83
CA ASN A 100 -23.21 -14.55 19.16
C ASN A 100 -22.41 -15.13 17.98
N GLY A 101 -22.70 -16.36 17.55
CA GLY A 101 -21.93 -17.07 16.53
C GLY A 101 -22.78 -17.91 15.60
N TYR A 102 -22.11 -18.82 14.90
CA TYR A 102 -22.70 -19.74 13.94
C TYR A 102 -22.15 -21.15 14.12
N LEU A 103 -23.04 -22.13 14.15
CA LEU A 103 -22.69 -23.55 14.08
C LEU A 103 -22.72 -24.00 12.63
N THR A 104 -21.59 -24.49 12.13
CA THR A 104 -21.48 -25.04 10.77
C THR A 104 -22.13 -26.42 10.69
N HIS A 105 -22.55 -26.84 9.49
CA HIS A 105 -23.13 -28.18 9.29
C HIS A 105 -22.18 -29.30 9.72
N SER A 106 -20.87 -29.09 9.57
CA SER A 106 -19.81 -30.02 9.97
C SER A 106 -19.65 -30.15 11.49
N GLY A 107 -20.27 -29.27 12.30
CA GLY A 107 -20.20 -29.32 13.77
C GLY A 107 -19.14 -28.42 14.41
N VAL A 108 -18.56 -27.46 13.66
CA VAL A 108 -17.64 -26.44 14.19
C VAL A 108 -18.42 -25.18 14.58
N PHE A 109 -18.19 -24.65 15.78
CA PHE A 109 -18.81 -23.41 16.26
C PHE A 109 -17.88 -22.21 16.05
N ILE A 110 -18.37 -21.19 15.36
CA ILE A 110 -17.67 -19.93 15.08
C ILE A 110 -18.29 -18.81 15.92
N SER A 111 -17.61 -18.37 16.97
CA SER A 111 -18.04 -17.24 17.82
C SER A 111 -17.55 -15.93 17.22
N LEU A 112 -18.43 -14.93 17.08
CA LEU A 112 -18.07 -13.60 16.56
C LEU A 112 -18.17 -12.58 17.68
N GLU A 113 -17.03 -12.06 18.13
CA GLU A 113 -16.95 -11.18 19.30
C GLU A 113 -16.47 -9.78 18.94
N ARG A 114 -16.93 -8.79 19.71
CA ARG A 114 -16.38 -7.42 19.60
C ARG A 114 -15.18 -7.27 20.51
N PHE A 115 -14.09 -6.76 19.95
CA PHE A 115 -12.87 -6.47 20.68
C PHE A 115 -12.13 -5.29 20.04
N GLN A 116 -11.70 -4.36 20.88
CA GLN A 116 -10.83 -3.26 20.50
C GLN A 116 -9.68 -3.18 21.49
N VAL A 117 -8.46 -3.06 20.99
CA VAL A 117 -7.30 -2.83 21.84
C VAL A 117 -7.32 -1.35 22.25
N VAL A 118 -7.58 -1.09 23.53
CA VAL A 118 -7.58 0.25 24.11
C VAL A 118 -6.75 0.22 25.39
N PRO A 119 -5.41 0.34 25.27
CA PRO A 119 -4.53 0.19 26.42
C PRO A 119 -4.67 1.32 27.46
N LEU A 120 -4.96 2.53 27.00
CA LEU A 120 -5.15 3.75 27.81
C LEU A 120 -6.49 4.40 27.43
N PRO A 121 -7.62 3.91 27.98
CA PRO A 121 -8.96 4.39 27.60
C PRO A 121 -9.14 5.88 27.85
N GLY A 122 -9.60 6.60 26.83
CA GLY A 122 -9.87 8.04 26.86
C GLY A 122 -8.84 8.86 26.08
N LEU A 123 -7.60 8.37 25.90
CA LEU A 123 -6.59 9.09 25.11
C LEU A 123 -6.81 9.00 23.60
N GLU A 124 -7.49 7.97 23.10
CA GLU A 124 -7.84 7.83 21.67
C GLU A 124 -8.69 9.01 21.16
N ARG A 125 -9.27 9.78 22.07
CA ARG A 125 -9.98 11.02 21.79
C ARG A 125 -9.05 12.08 21.19
N LEU A 126 -7.76 12.13 21.52
CA LEU A 126 -6.89 13.23 21.06
C LEU A 126 -6.87 13.40 19.53
N GLN A 127 -6.90 12.30 18.77
CA GLN A 127 -6.86 12.32 17.30
C GLN A 127 -8.06 12.98 16.64
N VAL A 128 -9.24 12.92 17.26
CA VAL A 128 -10.48 13.49 16.69
C VAL A 128 -10.91 14.79 17.39
N THR A 129 -10.04 15.33 18.26
CA THR A 129 -10.25 16.60 18.96
C THR A 129 -9.48 17.72 18.25
N PRO A 130 -10.10 18.88 17.97
CA PRO A 130 -9.39 20.06 17.49
C PRO A 130 -8.24 20.45 18.44
N PRO A 131 -7.09 20.95 17.93
CA PRO A 131 -5.94 21.30 18.77
C PRO A 131 -6.26 22.17 20.01
N PRO A 132 -7.13 23.20 19.94
CA PRO A 132 -7.45 24.03 21.10
C PRO A 132 -8.11 23.29 22.27
N GLU A 133 -8.83 22.20 22.00
CA GLU A 133 -9.60 21.44 23.00
C GLU A 133 -8.84 20.21 23.54
N ARG A 134 -7.66 19.89 22.99
CA ARG A 134 -6.91 18.69 23.37
C ARG A 134 -6.46 18.71 24.84
N ARG A 135 -6.18 19.89 25.41
CA ARG A 135 -5.75 20.03 26.81
C ARG A 135 -6.82 19.51 27.79
N ASP A 136 -8.10 19.74 27.49
CA ASP A 136 -9.22 19.26 28.32
C ASP A 136 -9.35 17.74 28.29
N VAL A 137 -9.08 17.12 27.13
CA VAL A 137 -9.06 15.66 26.99
C VAL A 137 -7.96 15.05 27.85
N VAL A 138 -6.76 15.63 27.82
CA VAL A 138 -5.65 15.20 28.70
C VAL A 138 -6.03 15.35 30.17
N ALA A 139 -6.58 16.50 30.57
CA ALA A 139 -7.00 16.74 31.95
C ALA A 139 -8.07 15.74 32.42
N GLN A 140 -9.06 15.42 31.58
CA GLN A 140 -10.07 14.39 31.86
C GLN A 140 -9.44 13.01 32.04
N TYR A 141 -8.51 12.64 31.16
CA TYR A 141 -7.82 11.36 31.25
C TYR A 141 -6.95 11.27 32.51
N LEU A 142 -6.18 12.31 32.85
CA LEU A 142 -5.38 12.35 34.07
C LEU A 142 -6.23 12.14 35.33
N ARG A 143 -7.42 12.76 35.40
CA ARG A 143 -8.38 12.53 36.49
C ARG A 143 -8.84 11.07 36.56
N SER A 144 -9.06 10.41 35.42
CA SER A 144 -9.49 9.00 35.38
C SER A 144 -8.43 8.03 35.93
N ILE A 145 -7.15 8.41 35.90
CA ILE A 145 -6.04 7.63 36.45
C ILE A 145 -5.57 8.13 37.83
N GLY A 146 -6.34 9.03 38.46
CA GLY A 146 -6.06 9.54 39.81
C GLY A 146 -5.00 10.64 39.87
N SER A 147 -4.82 11.41 38.80
CA SER A 147 -3.92 12.57 38.71
C SER A 147 -4.66 13.84 38.25
N ASP A 148 -3.96 14.95 38.12
CA ASP A 148 -4.49 16.20 37.56
C ASP A 148 -3.43 16.89 36.70
N ILE A 149 -3.84 17.71 35.73
CA ILE A 149 -2.92 18.41 34.84
C ILE A 149 -2.04 19.42 35.60
N GLU A 150 -2.52 19.90 36.75
CA GLU A 150 -1.80 20.80 37.65
C GLU A 150 -0.93 20.06 38.69
N ALA A 151 -0.95 18.71 38.73
CA ALA A 151 -0.27 17.92 39.77
C ALA A 151 1.28 17.93 39.67
N GLY A 152 1.84 18.63 38.68
CA GLY A 152 3.27 18.70 38.40
C GLY A 152 3.79 17.47 37.65
N ALA A 153 4.81 17.67 36.79
CA ALA A 153 5.29 16.68 35.84
C ALA A 153 5.70 15.33 36.45
N ASN A 154 6.25 15.31 37.68
CA ASN A 154 6.68 14.07 38.34
C ASN A 154 5.49 13.18 38.74
N ASN A 155 4.46 13.77 39.35
CA ASN A 155 3.28 13.03 39.80
C ASN A 155 2.47 12.52 38.60
N ILE A 156 2.39 13.32 37.54
CA ILE A 156 1.75 12.91 36.29
C ILE A 156 2.54 11.76 35.63
N TYR A 157 3.87 11.86 35.55
CA TYR A 157 4.71 10.78 35.02
C TYR A 157 4.50 9.46 35.77
N GLU A 158 4.52 9.47 37.11
CA GLU A 158 4.29 8.25 37.91
C GLU A 158 2.87 7.69 37.75
N ALA A 159 1.85 8.55 37.69
CA ALA A 159 0.47 8.11 37.44
C ALA A 159 0.33 7.45 36.05
N LEU A 160 0.91 8.05 35.01
CA LEU A 160 0.94 7.49 33.66
C LEU A 160 1.67 6.15 33.63
N LYS A 161 2.85 6.07 34.26
CA LYS A 161 3.64 4.83 34.34
C LYS A 161 2.89 3.70 35.03
N GLN A 162 2.18 3.99 36.12
CA GLN A 162 1.33 3.01 36.81
C GLN A 162 0.13 2.58 35.96
N ALA A 163 -0.54 3.52 35.30
CA ALA A 163 -1.66 3.20 34.40
C ALA A 163 -1.22 2.29 33.25
N ILE A 164 -0.08 2.61 32.63
CA ILE A 164 0.56 1.80 31.59
C ILE A 164 0.90 0.40 32.12
N ALA A 165 1.55 0.31 33.28
CA ALA A 165 1.97 -0.97 33.85
C ALA A 165 0.80 -1.93 34.12
N ARG A 166 -0.40 -1.39 34.39
CA ARG A 166 -1.64 -2.16 34.62
C ARG A 166 -2.40 -2.52 33.34
N SER A 167 -1.99 -2.01 32.18
CA SER A 167 -2.71 -2.23 30.93
C SER A 167 -2.59 -3.69 30.46
N ARG A 168 -3.73 -4.41 30.43
CA ARG A 168 -3.80 -5.84 30.06
C ARG A 168 -5.00 -6.14 29.14
N PRO A 169 -5.10 -5.50 27.97
CA PRO A 169 -6.29 -5.61 27.11
C PRO A 169 -6.58 -7.03 26.61
N PHE A 170 -5.56 -7.82 26.25
CA PHE A 170 -5.75 -9.13 25.64
C PHE A 170 -6.04 -10.21 26.68
N SER A 171 -5.24 -10.31 27.75
CA SER A 171 -5.47 -11.32 28.79
C SER A 171 -6.79 -11.08 29.53
N THR A 172 -7.15 -9.82 29.83
CA THR A 172 -8.44 -9.49 30.47
C THR A 172 -9.62 -9.96 29.62
N PHE A 173 -9.57 -9.77 28.29
CA PHE A 173 -10.61 -10.25 27.39
C PHE A 173 -10.69 -11.78 27.40
N LEU A 174 -9.55 -12.48 27.30
CA LEU A 174 -9.51 -13.94 27.28
C LEU A 174 -9.99 -14.55 28.60
N GLU A 175 -9.61 -13.99 29.75
CA GLU A 175 -10.10 -14.43 31.05
C GLU A 175 -11.61 -14.24 31.20
N ALA A 176 -12.14 -13.10 30.75
CA ALA A 176 -13.57 -12.85 30.75
C ALA A 176 -14.31 -13.85 29.86
N TYR A 177 -13.82 -14.06 28.63
CA TYR A 177 -14.39 -15.02 27.68
C TYR A 177 -14.36 -16.45 28.25
N TYR A 178 -13.23 -16.85 28.83
CA TYR A 178 -13.05 -18.16 29.45
C TYR A 178 -14.05 -18.39 30.60
N ARG A 179 -14.18 -17.43 31.52
CA ARG A 179 -15.13 -17.51 32.66
C ARG A 179 -16.58 -17.57 32.18
N GLN A 180 -16.92 -16.83 31.13
CA GLN A 180 -18.29 -16.74 30.62
C GLN A 180 -18.71 -17.96 29.80
N HIS A 181 -17.77 -18.61 29.10
CA HIS A 181 -18.11 -19.59 28.05
C HIS A 181 -17.44 -20.96 28.17
N LEU A 182 -16.30 -21.10 28.85
CA LEU A 182 -15.45 -22.31 28.77
C LEU A 182 -15.15 -22.98 30.12
N PHE A 183 -15.63 -22.43 31.24
CA PHE A 183 -15.27 -22.81 32.62
C PHE A 183 -15.52 -24.30 33.00
N GLN A 184 -16.13 -25.12 32.14
CA GLN A 184 -16.49 -26.52 32.42
C GLN A 184 -15.72 -27.59 31.60
N GLY A 185 -14.80 -27.23 30.68
CA GLY A 185 -14.25 -28.23 29.73
C GLY A 185 -12.74 -28.27 29.49
N THR A 186 -12.03 -27.13 29.50
CA THR A 186 -10.59 -27.06 29.10
C THR A 186 -9.84 -26.06 29.96
N ASN A 187 -8.63 -26.37 30.45
CA ASN A 187 -7.86 -25.46 31.31
C ASN A 187 -7.15 -24.31 30.57
N LYS A 188 -6.97 -24.41 29.25
CA LYS A 188 -6.29 -23.42 28.39
C LYS A 188 -6.89 -23.42 26.98
N PHE A 189 -6.75 -22.29 26.27
CA PHE A 189 -6.97 -22.22 24.83
C PHE A 189 -5.90 -23.01 24.08
N ARG A 190 -6.29 -23.72 23.01
CA ARG A 190 -5.32 -24.45 22.18
C ARG A 190 -4.37 -23.50 21.47
N SER A 191 -4.91 -22.41 20.93
CA SER A 191 -4.08 -21.35 20.35
C SER A 191 -4.75 -19.98 20.40
N VAL A 192 -3.94 -18.95 20.61
CA VAL A 192 -4.34 -17.55 20.46
C VAL A 192 -3.54 -16.93 19.33
N HIS A 193 -4.24 -16.31 18.38
CA HIS A 193 -3.67 -15.69 17.18
C HIS A 193 -3.89 -14.19 17.26
N LEU A 194 -2.81 -13.42 17.25
CA LEU A 194 -2.86 -11.97 17.11
C LEU A 194 -2.70 -11.63 15.63
N CYS A 195 -3.83 -11.49 14.93
CA CYS A 195 -3.88 -11.14 13.51
C CYS A 195 -4.04 -9.62 13.30
N ILE A 196 -3.58 -8.83 14.28
CA ILE A 196 -3.59 -7.37 14.27
C ILE A 196 -2.15 -6.91 14.08
N PRO A 197 -1.86 -5.95 13.18
CA PRO A 197 -0.50 -5.46 12.98
C PRO A 197 -0.04 -4.64 14.20
N LEU A 198 0.59 -5.34 15.16
CA LEU A 198 1.03 -4.76 16.43
C LEU A 198 1.87 -3.49 16.25
N PRO A 199 2.85 -3.38 15.33
CA PRO A 199 3.61 -2.14 15.15
C PRO A 199 2.74 -0.93 14.80
N SER A 200 1.78 -1.09 13.87
CA SER A 200 0.86 -0.02 13.48
C SER A 200 -0.05 0.36 14.64
N LEU A 201 -0.60 -0.63 15.34
CA LEU A 201 -1.43 -0.42 16.52
C LEU A 201 -0.67 0.35 17.62
N MET A 202 0.56 -0.07 17.93
CA MET A 202 1.41 0.60 18.91
C MET A 202 1.72 2.04 18.47
N ALA A 203 2.08 2.26 17.20
CA ALA A 203 2.37 3.61 16.71
C ALA A 203 1.21 4.59 16.92
N TYR A 204 -0.04 4.16 16.75
CA TYR A 204 -1.20 5.03 17.02
C TYR A 204 -1.32 5.41 18.50
N HIS A 205 -1.18 4.45 19.41
CA HIS A 205 -1.29 4.74 20.84
C HIS A 205 -0.07 5.50 21.41
N LEU A 206 1.12 5.26 20.85
CA LEU A 206 2.33 6.00 21.21
C LEU A 206 2.24 7.47 20.74
N LEU A 207 1.59 7.72 19.59
CA LEU A 207 1.30 9.09 19.14
C LEU A 207 0.31 9.79 20.07
N ASP A 208 -0.75 9.10 20.51
CA ASP A 208 -1.70 9.67 21.47
C ASP A 208 -1.02 10.04 22.79
N LEU A 209 -0.13 9.15 23.27
CA LEU A 209 0.67 9.38 24.46
C LEU A 209 1.64 10.56 24.27
N GLU A 210 2.28 10.67 23.11
CA GLU A 210 3.19 11.77 22.77
C GLU A 210 2.47 13.12 22.72
N ILE A 211 1.29 13.18 22.09
CA ILE A 211 0.45 14.38 22.07
C ILE A 211 0.05 14.74 23.52
N ALA A 212 -0.38 13.76 24.32
CA ALA A 212 -0.74 14.00 25.71
C ALA A 212 0.44 14.58 26.51
N CYS A 213 1.62 13.99 26.39
CA CYS A 213 2.85 14.45 27.04
C CYS A 213 3.24 15.88 26.60
N SER A 214 3.10 16.22 25.31
CA SER A 214 3.44 17.57 24.80
C SER A 214 2.57 18.69 25.38
N LEU A 215 1.38 18.35 25.91
CA LEU A 215 0.44 19.29 26.50
C LEU A 215 0.61 19.44 28.02
N ILE A 216 1.55 18.71 28.62
CA ILE A 216 1.84 18.74 30.06
C ILE A 216 3.11 19.55 30.32
N GLU A 217 2.99 20.61 31.11
CA GLU A 217 4.12 21.46 31.47
C GLU A 217 5.18 20.68 32.27
N GLY A 218 6.45 20.82 31.87
CA GLY A 218 7.57 20.11 32.48
C GLY A 218 7.74 18.64 32.06
N MET A 219 6.89 18.13 31.16
CA MET A 219 7.06 16.80 30.57
C MET A 219 8.11 16.84 29.45
N GLY A 220 9.35 16.46 29.78
CA GLY A 220 10.46 16.44 28.84
C GLY A 220 10.42 15.26 27.85
N ARG A 221 11.25 15.35 26.80
CA ARG A 221 11.41 14.30 25.78
C ARG A 221 11.86 12.96 26.39
N GLU A 222 12.81 12.99 27.32
CA GLU A 222 13.35 11.79 27.98
C GLU A 222 12.25 10.98 28.68
N ARG A 223 11.45 11.63 29.52
CA ARG A 223 10.31 11.00 30.21
C ARG A 223 9.25 10.46 29.25
N THR A 224 9.02 11.17 28.16
CA THR A 224 8.06 10.74 27.13
C THR A 224 8.54 9.44 26.47
N GLU A 225 9.83 9.35 26.14
CA GLU A 225 10.42 8.13 25.57
C GLU A 225 10.42 6.96 26.58
N GLU A 226 10.68 7.22 27.86
CA GLU A 226 10.55 6.20 28.91
C GLU A 226 9.12 5.66 29.04
N LEU A 227 8.11 6.52 28.99
CA LEU A 227 6.70 6.10 29.01
C LEU A 227 6.33 5.29 27.76
N LYS A 228 6.83 5.70 26.57
CA LYS A 228 6.66 4.94 25.33
C LYS A 228 7.28 3.55 25.44
N GLU A 229 8.48 3.42 26.02
CA GLU A 229 9.11 2.12 26.24
C GLU A 229 8.34 1.28 27.26
N ALA A 230 7.92 1.85 28.39
CA ALA A 230 7.10 1.17 29.38
C ALA A 230 5.78 0.65 28.77
N PHE A 231 5.18 1.40 27.85
CA PHE A 231 3.98 1.01 27.14
C PHE A 231 4.19 -0.24 26.28
N VAL A 232 5.27 -0.26 25.50
CA VAL A 232 5.62 -1.41 24.66
C VAL A 232 5.86 -2.66 25.51
N LEU A 233 6.56 -2.52 26.64
CA LEU A 233 6.82 -3.61 27.57
C LEU A 233 5.54 -4.15 28.21
N ALA A 234 4.61 -3.27 28.61
CA ALA A 234 3.34 -3.67 29.22
C ALA A 234 2.48 -4.52 28.26
N ILE A 235 2.40 -4.15 26.98
CA ILE A 235 1.66 -4.93 25.97
C ILE A 235 2.35 -6.26 25.68
N ARG A 236 3.68 -6.29 25.58
CA ARG A 236 4.43 -7.55 25.47
C ARG A 236 4.12 -8.48 26.65
N ASP A 237 4.15 -7.96 27.87
CA ASP A 237 3.92 -8.74 29.08
C ASP A 237 2.48 -9.26 29.17
N ASP A 238 1.51 -8.51 28.65
CA ASP A 238 0.13 -8.99 28.47
C ASP A 238 0.08 -10.22 27.54
N VAL A 239 0.77 -10.18 26.40
CA VAL A 239 0.81 -11.31 25.46
C VAL A 239 1.61 -12.49 26.03
N ALA A 240 2.71 -12.23 26.75
CA ALA A 240 3.49 -13.27 27.42
C ALA A 240 2.65 -13.99 28.49
N LEU A 241 1.84 -13.25 29.24
CA LEU A 241 0.90 -13.83 30.23
C LEU A 241 -0.07 -14.82 29.58
N ILE A 242 -0.50 -14.56 28.34
CA ILE A 242 -1.35 -15.49 27.57
C ILE A 242 -0.60 -16.80 27.31
N GLN A 243 0.64 -16.72 26.83
CA GLN A 243 1.47 -17.89 26.54
C GLN A 243 1.78 -18.71 27.80
N GLU A 244 1.97 -18.05 28.94
CA GLU A 244 2.26 -18.71 30.22
C GLU A 244 1.01 -19.39 30.82
N LYS A 245 -0.13 -18.69 30.84
CA LYS A 245 -1.28 -19.08 31.67
C LYS A 245 -2.54 -19.45 30.90
N LEU A 246 -2.77 -18.87 29.72
CA LEU A 246 -4.08 -18.96 29.06
C LEU A 246 -4.07 -19.84 27.81
N ALA A 247 -2.97 -19.95 27.07
CA ALA A 247 -2.91 -20.67 25.81
C ALA A 247 -1.72 -21.64 25.71
N GLU A 248 -1.85 -22.68 24.89
CA GLU A 248 -0.72 -23.56 24.56
C GLU A 248 0.20 -22.96 23.48
N ASN A 249 -0.38 -22.28 22.49
CA ASN A 249 0.35 -21.61 21.42
C ASN A 249 -0.14 -20.17 21.26
N VAL A 250 0.79 -19.20 21.28
CA VAL A 250 0.52 -17.83 20.87
C VAL A 250 1.28 -17.53 19.59
N ILE A 251 0.54 -17.12 18.56
CA ILE A 251 1.07 -16.81 17.23
C ILE A 251 0.69 -15.38 16.90
N VAL A 252 1.66 -14.57 16.51
CA VAL A 252 1.46 -13.17 16.11
C VAL A 252 1.74 -13.06 14.62
N ALA A 253 0.77 -12.58 13.85
CA ALA A 253 1.01 -12.14 12.48
C ALA A 253 1.65 -10.75 12.53
N HIS A 254 2.98 -10.73 12.39
CA HIS A 254 3.77 -9.53 12.46
C HIS A 254 4.07 -9.00 11.05
N THR A 255 3.55 -7.82 10.74
CA THR A 255 3.91 -7.15 9.49
C THR A 255 5.08 -6.22 9.74
N THR A 256 6.24 -6.49 9.14
CA THR A 256 7.25 -5.44 9.01
C THR A 256 6.72 -4.52 7.91
N SER A 257 6.24 -3.35 8.29
CA SER A 257 5.72 -2.31 7.39
C SER A 257 6.70 -1.83 6.31
N VAL A 258 7.96 -2.27 6.39
CA VAL A 258 8.93 -2.24 5.31
C VAL A 258 8.99 -3.66 4.77
N GLY A 259 8.21 -3.94 3.74
CA GLY A 259 7.97 -5.31 3.30
C GLY A 259 9.20 -5.93 2.68
N GLY A 260 10.05 -6.65 3.43
CA GLY A 260 11.07 -7.55 2.87
C GLY A 260 12.10 -6.92 1.93
N MET A 261 12.07 -5.59 1.78
CA MET A 261 12.98 -4.80 0.96
C MET A 261 14.22 -4.60 1.79
N PHE A 262 14.93 -5.67 2.10
CA PHE A 262 16.20 -5.59 2.80
C PHE A 262 17.18 -6.59 2.20
N ASP A 263 18.44 -6.18 2.14
CA ASP A 263 19.54 -7.09 1.87
C ASP A 263 19.84 -7.88 3.14
N GLU A 264 20.00 -9.19 3.00
CA GLU A 264 20.49 -10.07 4.05
C GLU A 264 21.99 -10.29 3.83
N GLU A 265 22.81 -9.75 4.73
CA GLU A 265 24.26 -9.96 4.76
C GLU A 265 24.61 -10.83 5.96
N VAL A 266 25.45 -11.84 5.77
CA VAL A 266 26.04 -12.56 6.91
C VAL A 266 27.19 -11.70 7.42
N ALA A 267 27.03 -11.13 8.61
CA ALA A 267 28.07 -10.40 9.30
C ALA A 267 29.25 -11.33 9.66
N GLN A 268 30.40 -10.75 9.97
CA GLN A 268 31.63 -11.50 10.26
C GLN A 268 31.49 -12.46 11.46
N ASP A 269 30.54 -12.20 12.36
CA ASP A 269 30.21 -13.04 13.51
C ASP A 269 29.19 -14.16 13.20
N GLY A 270 28.80 -14.30 11.92
CA GLY A 270 27.79 -15.27 11.46
C GLY A 270 26.35 -14.81 11.70
N THR A 271 26.11 -13.61 12.24
CA THR A 271 24.77 -13.07 12.41
C THR A 271 24.23 -12.51 11.10
N LEU A 272 22.92 -12.60 10.93
CA LEU A 272 22.25 -12.14 9.71
C LEU A 272 21.88 -10.67 9.87
N LYS A 273 22.59 -9.78 9.18
CA LYS A 273 22.34 -8.34 9.16
C LYS A 273 21.36 -8.00 8.04
N ARG A 274 20.32 -7.23 8.38
CA ARG A 274 19.29 -6.78 7.42
C ARG A 274 19.39 -5.29 7.16
N THR A 275 19.49 -4.89 5.89
CA THR A 275 19.60 -3.46 5.49
C THR A 275 18.47 -3.08 4.55
N ILE A 276 17.62 -2.10 4.88
CA ILE A 276 16.52 -1.67 3.99
C ILE A 276 17.04 -1.24 2.61
N ARG A 277 16.45 -1.77 1.54
CA ARG A 277 16.50 -1.23 0.18
C ARG A 277 15.58 -0.02 0.08
N LEU A 278 16.18 1.18 0.09
CA LEU A 278 15.45 2.44 0.26
C LEU A 278 14.62 2.88 -0.96
N GLY A 279 14.79 2.29 -2.14
CA GLY A 279 14.11 2.80 -3.35
C GLY A 279 12.59 2.62 -3.43
N PHE A 280 11.94 1.86 -2.53
CA PHE A 280 10.46 1.88 -2.35
C PHE A 280 10.01 2.59 -1.09
N ALA A 281 10.95 3.01 -0.24
CA ALA A 281 10.59 3.92 0.81
C ALA A 281 10.16 5.23 0.12
N HIS A 282 9.05 5.83 0.55
CA HIS A 282 8.75 7.18 0.10
C HIS A 282 9.97 8.02 0.47
N SER A 283 10.55 8.64 -0.52
CA SER A 283 11.80 9.39 -0.54
C SER A 283 11.77 10.70 0.26
N ALA A 284 10.66 11.00 0.93
CA ALA A 284 10.55 11.97 2.04
C ALA A 284 10.36 11.33 3.43
N LEU A 285 10.13 10.02 3.50
CA LEU A 285 9.89 9.21 4.71
C LEU A 285 11.06 8.30 5.09
N ASP A 286 12.25 8.50 4.51
CA ASP A 286 13.45 7.68 4.77
C ASP A 286 13.69 7.47 6.28
N THR A 287 13.48 8.51 7.09
CA THR A 287 13.62 8.41 8.55
C THR A 287 12.47 7.66 9.19
N ARG A 288 11.21 8.00 8.86
CA ARG A 288 10.02 7.38 9.47
C ARG A 288 9.90 5.89 9.14
N LEU A 289 10.22 5.47 7.91
CA LEU A 289 10.18 4.06 7.52
C LEU A 289 11.32 3.26 8.16
N LYS A 290 12.53 3.83 8.26
CA LYS A 290 13.64 3.24 9.02
C LYS A 290 13.29 3.10 10.50
N GLU A 291 12.71 4.13 11.11
CA GLU A 291 12.24 4.09 12.50
C GLU A 291 11.15 3.04 12.69
N LYS A 292 10.19 2.96 11.76
CA LYS A 292 9.12 1.96 11.80
C LYS A 292 9.65 0.53 11.65
N GLN A 293 10.67 0.30 10.81
CA GLN A 293 11.36 -1.00 10.72
C GLN A 293 12.10 -1.32 12.00
N LYS A 294 12.98 -0.43 12.48
CA LYS A 294 13.73 -0.61 13.74
C LYS A 294 12.79 -0.92 14.89
N PHE A 295 11.66 -0.22 14.94
CA PHE A 295 10.62 -0.47 15.92
C PHE A 295 9.97 -1.85 15.74
N ALA A 296 9.62 -2.24 14.52
CA ALA A 296 9.08 -3.57 14.23
C ALA A 296 10.08 -4.71 14.54
N GLU A 297 11.38 -4.53 14.29
CA GLU A 297 12.45 -5.46 14.64
C GLU A 297 12.63 -5.56 16.15
N LYS A 298 12.71 -4.41 16.85
CA LYS A 298 12.72 -4.36 18.32
C LYS A 298 11.51 -5.11 18.90
N LEU A 299 10.31 -4.91 18.36
CA LEU A 299 9.12 -5.67 18.78
C LEU A 299 9.24 -7.17 18.48
N THR A 300 9.80 -7.54 17.33
CA THR A 300 10.01 -8.94 16.95
C THR A 300 10.88 -9.65 17.99
N GLU A 301 12.05 -9.08 18.29
CA GLU A 301 12.99 -9.62 19.26
C GLU A 301 12.38 -9.68 20.67
N LEU A 302 11.72 -8.60 21.10
CA LEU A 302 11.09 -8.52 22.42
C LEU A 302 10.04 -9.61 22.66
N TYR A 303 9.24 -9.94 21.63
CA TYR A 303 8.18 -10.93 21.75
C TYR A 303 8.71 -12.35 21.57
N ALA A 304 9.61 -12.58 20.61
CA ALA A 304 10.24 -13.88 20.39
C ALA A 304 11.04 -14.37 21.60
N ALA A 305 11.70 -13.45 22.32
CA ALA A 305 12.41 -13.74 23.57
C ALA A 305 11.49 -14.25 24.71
N LYS A 306 10.17 -14.05 24.60
CA LYS A 306 9.15 -14.58 25.52
C LYS A 306 8.52 -15.89 25.03
N GLY A 307 9.07 -16.52 23.99
CA GLY A 307 8.53 -17.76 23.42
C GLY A 307 7.31 -17.56 22.52
N ILE A 308 7.01 -16.32 22.12
CA ILE A 308 5.86 -16.00 21.27
C ILE A 308 6.26 -16.19 19.81
N LYS A 309 5.47 -16.97 19.06
CA LYS A 309 5.74 -17.26 17.65
C LYS A 309 5.40 -16.06 16.77
N MET A 310 6.43 -15.43 16.20
CA MET A 310 6.32 -14.26 15.33
C MET A 310 6.34 -14.69 13.86
N LEU A 311 5.19 -14.59 13.19
CA LEU A 311 5.08 -14.80 11.75
C LEU A 311 5.34 -13.48 11.07
N ILE A 312 6.55 -13.31 10.56
CA ILE A 312 7.03 -12.08 9.97
C ILE A 312 6.76 -12.12 8.49
N THR A 313 5.98 -11.12 8.05
CA THR A 313 5.59 -11.00 6.65
C THR A 313 6.13 -9.70 6.09
N ALA A 314 6.83 -9.84 4.97
CA ALA A 314 7.26 -8.75 4.13
C ALA A 314 6.03 -8.14 3.45
N ALA A 315 5.31 -7.25 4.14
CA ALA A 315 4.06 -6.62 3.70
C ALA A 315 3.02 -7.60 3.13
N ALA A 316 2.07 -8.04 3.95
CA ALA A 316 0.85 -8.64 3.41
C ALA A 316 0.00 -7.55 2.72
N ILE A 317 0.27 -7.25 1.45
CA ILE A 317 -0.75 -6.69 0.57
C ILE A 317 -1.70 -7.85 0.30
N GLY A 318 -2.86 -7.83 0.95
CA GLY A 318 -3.95 -8.78 0.68
C GLY A 318 -5.02 -8.07 -0.12
N ILE A 319 -5.66 -8.75 -1.08
CA ILE A 319 -6.90 -8.23 -1.66
C ILE A 319 -8.03 -8.61 -0.71
N ASP A 320 -8.49 -7.66 0.10
CA ASP A 320 -9.62 -7.88 1.02
C ASP A 320 -10.94 -7.73 0.30
N GLU A 321 -11.02 -6.67 -0.49
CA GLU A 321 -12.25 -6.22 -1.13
C GLU A 321 -11.87 -5.54 -2.42
N VAL A 322 -12.63 -5.79 -3.48
CA VAL A 322 -12.60 -5.00 -4.70
C VAL A 322 -13.92 -4.25 -4.77
N ARG A 323 -13.82 -2.92 -4.72
CA ARG A 323 -14.95 -2.02 -4.81
C ARG A 323 -15.11 -1.56 -6.24
N VAL A 324 -16.35 -1.46 -6.68
CA VAL A 324 -16.72 -1.00 -8.02
C VAL A 324 -17.31 0.39 -7.90
N SER A 325 -16.77 1.35 -8.66
CA SER A 325 -17.28 2.74 -8.74
C SER A 325 -17.51 3.39 -7.37
N SER A 326 -16.61 3.17 -6.42
CA SER A 326 -16.73 3.64 -5.05
C SER A 326 -15.90 4.88 -4.76
N ASP A 327 -16.35 5.71 -3.83
CA ASP A 327 -15.56 6.82 -3.31
C ASP A 327 -14.26 6.33 -2.68
N VAL A 328 -13.17 7.02 -2.98
CA VAL A 328 -11.85 6.79 -2.37
C VAL A 328 -11.66 7.76 -1.21
N PRO A 329 -11.44 7.29 0.03
CA PRO A 329 -11.17 8.18 1.14
C PRO A 329 -9.80 8.83 1.02
N VAL A 330 -9.65 10.05 1.54
CA VAL A 330 -8.33 10.68 1.72
C VAL A 330 -7.55 9.89 2.77
N HIS A 331 -6.25 9.71 2.55
CA HIS A 331 -5.38 9.04 3.52
C HIS A 331 -5.46 9.72 4.90
N LYS A 332 -5.58 8.95 5.98
CA LYS A 332 -5.87 9.45 7.34
C LYS A 332 -4.93 10.58 7.76
N TYR A 333 -3.63 10.45 7.49
CA TYR A 333 -2.64 11.46 7.85
C TYR A 333 -2.82 12.76 7.06
N VAL A 334 -3.11 12.68 5.76
CA VAL A 334 -3.39 13.85 4.93
C VAL A 334 -4.69 14.52 5.38
N GLY A 335 -5.71 13.73 5.72
CA GLY A 335 -6.94 14.23 6.34
C GLY A 335 -6.68 14.94 7.66
N GLN A 336 -5.78 14.42 8.49
CA GLN A 336 -5.38 15.06 9.75
C GLN A 336 -4.62 16.37 9.50
N MET A 337 -3.67 16.40 8.56
CA MET A 337 -2.97 17.64 8.18
C MET A 337 -3.94 18.72 7.71
N LEU A 338 -4.92 18.33 6.89
CA LEU A 338 -5.97 19.22 6.39
C LEU A 338 -6.91 19.72 7.49
N PHE A 339 -7.17 18.90 8.52
CA PHE A 339 -8.00 19.26 9.66
C PHE A 339 -7.25 20.17 10.66
N ASP A 340 -5.97 19.88 10.89
CA ASP A 340 -5.10 20.60 11.83
C ASP A 340 -4.51 21.90 11.24
N ALA A 341 -4.54 22.09 9.91
CA ALA A 341 -4.06 23.29 9.25
C ALA A 341 -4.72 24.56 9.82
N GLU A 342 -3.99 25.67 9.92
CA GLU A 342 -4.54 26.93 10.47
C GLU A 342 -5.71 27.46 9.62
N ARG A 343 -5.56 27.40 8.30
CA ARG A 343 -6.57 27.82 7.32
C ARG A 343 -7.18 26.61 6.62
N GLU A 344 -8.44 26.75 6.22
CA GLU A 344 -9.09 25.76 5.37
C GLU A 344 -8.61 25.94 3.91
N VAL A 345 -7.55 25.23 3.54
CA VAL A 345 -7.01 25.25 2.16
C VAL A 345 -7.86 24.45 1.17
N PHE A 346 -8.63 23.47 1.68
CA PHE A 346 -9.49 22.61 0.89
C PHE A 346 -10.92 22.60 1.47
N PRO A 347 -11.95 22.97 0.70
CA PRO A 347 -13.30 23.14 1.22
C PRO A 347 -13.88 21.90 1.91
N GLY A 348 -14.34 22.09 3.14
CA GLY A 348 -14.92 21.04 3.98
C GLY A 348 -13.90 20.25 4.79
N SER A 349 -12.60 20.59 4.73
CA SER A 349 -11.56 19.84 5.46
C SER A 349 -11.67 19.97 6.97
N LYS A 350 -12.28 21.06 7.46
CA LYS A 350 -12.52 21.29 8.89
C LYS A 350 -13.91 20.85 9.36
N ALA A 351 -14.73 20.27 8.48
CA ALA A 351 -16.10 19.88 8.81
C ALA A 351 -16.15 18.74 9.84
N GLN A 352 -17.15 18.79 10.72
CA GLN A 352 -17.45 17.76 11.70
C GLN A 352 -18.83 17.13 11.43
N GLN A 353 -18.97 15.85 11.77
CA GLN A 353 -20.22 15.12 11.67
C GLN A 353 -21.21 15.60 12.74
N PRO A 354 -22.51 15.65 12.44
CA PRO A 354 -23.55 15.96 13.42
C PRO A 354 -23.48 15.05 14.65
N LEU A 355 -23.86 15.57 15.82
CA LEU A 355 -23.85 14.85 17.11
C LEU A 355 -24.69 13.56 17.09
N ASP A 356 -25.78 13.57 16.34
CA ASP A 356 -26.73 12.48 16.15
C ASP A 356 -26.28 11.44 15.11
N SER A 357 -25.18 11.69 14.39
CA SER A 357 -24.59 10.66 13.54
C SER A 357 -24.17 9.45 14.36
N ARG A 358 -24.18 8.25 13.77
CA ARG A 358 -23.80 7.02 14.47
C ARG A 358 -22.37 7.09 15.00
N ALA A 359 -21.44 7.64 14.20
CA ALA A 359 -20.05 7.79 14.58
C ALA A 359 -19.88 8.79 15.74
N SER A 360 -20.58 9.92 15.70
CA SER A 360 -20.55 10.90 16.80
C SER A 360 -21.20 10.36 18.08
N ARG A 361 -22.26 9.54 17.96
CA ARG A 361 -22.88 8.84 19.11
C ARG A 361 -21.96 7.81 19.75
N GLU A 362 -21.29 7.00 18.93
CA GLU A 362 -20.30 6.02 19.41
C GLU A 362 -19.09 6.72 20.05
N ALA A 363 -18.69 7.90 19.55
CA ALA A 363 -17.59 8.70 20.09
C ALA A 363 -18.00 9.65 21.24
N GLY A 364 -19.29 9.83 21.49
CA GLY A 364 -19.84 10.77 22.48
C GLY A 364 -19.62 12.26 22.16
N ARG A 365 -19.32 12.61 20.90
CA ARG A 365 -19.03 14.00 20.44
C ARG A 365 -18.94 14.09 18.91
N PRO A 366 -18.93 15.30 18.31
CA PRO A 366 -18.69 15.47 16.88
C PRO A 366 -17.32 14.91 16.49
N VAL A 367 -17.28 14.11 15.42
CA VAL A 367 -16.03 13.59 14.84
C VAL A 367 -15.81 14.21 13.47
N PRO A 368 -14.56 14.37 12.99
CA PRO A 368 -14.29 14.90 11.65
C PRO A 368 -15.07 14.16 10.55
N VAL A 369 -15.54 14.90 9.54
CA VAL A 369 -16.14 14.30 8.35
C VAL A 369 -15.06 13.52 7.60
N ARG A 370 -15.38 12.28 7.22
CA ARG A 370 -14.49 11.47 6.41
C ARG A 370 -14.35 12.13 5.02
N GLN A 371 -13.15 12.61 4.73
CA GLN A 371 -12.85 13.21 3.44
C GLN A 371 -12.70 12.12 2.37
N VAL A 372 -13.12 12.46 1.15
CA VAL A 372 -12.94 11.66 -0.06
C VAL A 372 -12.03 12.41 -1.02
N ILE A 373 -11.23 11.69 -1.79
CA ILE A 373 -10.39 12.28 -2.83
C ILE A 373 -11.30 12.90 -3.88
N ARG A 374 -10.97 14.11 -4.29
CA ARG A 374 -11.72 14.85 -5.31
C ARG A 374 -10.83 15.25 -6.46
N VAL A 375 -11.40 15.35 -7.64
CA VAL A 375 -10.77 15.88 -8.84
C VAL A 375 -11.19 17.34 -9.01
N PHE A 376 -10.22 18.23 -9.03
CA PHE A 376 -10.38 19.67 -9.16
C PHE A 376 -9.25 20.22 -10.03
N ARG A 377 -9.40 21.47 -10.50
CA ARG A 377 -8.36 22.11 -11.29
C ARG A 377 -7.10 22.33 -10.44
N PRO A 378 -5.94 21.74 -10.80
CA PRO A 378 -4.72 21.90 -10.04
C PRO A 378 -4.12 23.30 -10.25
N LEU A 379 -3.35 23.75 -9.27
CA LEU A 379 -2.66 25.03 -9.33
C LEU A 379 -1.39 24.88 -10.18
N THR A 380 -1.20 25.78 -11.14
CA THR A 380 0.08 25.91 -11.84
C THR A 380 0.92 26.98 -11.15
N VAL A 381 2.08 26.58 -10.63
CA VAL A 381 3.03 27.47 -9.96
C VAL A 381 4.35 27.50 -10.72
N PRO A 382 5.08 28.64 -10.73
CA PRO A 382 6.46 28.66 -11.19
C PRO A 382 7.29 27.71 -10.33
N PHE A 383 8.12 26.87 -10.96
CA PHE A 383 8.88 25.87 -10.18
C PHE A 383 10.04 26.51 -9.39
N GLU A 384 10.56 27.64 -9.85
CA GLU A 384 11.78 28.26 -9.29
C GLU A 384 11.53 29.54 -8.48
N GLU A 385 10.29 30.04 -8.42
CA GLU A 385 9.97 31.29 -7.74
C GLU A 385 9.46 31.06 -6.32
N GLU A 386 9.86 31.93 -5.41
CA GLU A 386 9.28 32.02 -4.07
C GLU A 386 8.08 32.95 -4.11
N SER A 387 6.98 32.56 -3.47
CA SER A 387 5.78 33.37 -3.37
C SER A 387 5.03 33.06 -2.08
N ASP A 388 4.71 34.11 -1.34
CA ASP A 388 3.89 34.05 -0.12
C ASP A 388 2.39 34.18 -0.40
N GLU A 389 1.99 34.26 -1.67
CA GLU A 389 0.57 34.37 -2.04
C GLU A 389 -0.19 33.13 -1.53
N PRO A 390 -1.21 33.32 -0.67
CA PRO A 390 -2.00 32.22 -0.13
C PRO A 390 -2.79 31.55 -1.24
N VAL A 391 -2.99 30.24 -1.12
CA VAL A 391 -3.73 29.45 -2.09
C VAL A 391 -5.00 28.86 -1.50
N SER A 392 -6.01 28.71 -2.34
CA SER A 392 -7.23 27.96 -2.04
C SER A 392 -7.55 27.05 -3.22
N PHE A 393 -8.01 25.84 -2.91
CA PHE A 393 -8.42 24.89 -3.93
C PHE A 393 -9.94 24.84 -4.04
N GLU A 394 -10.43 24.54 -5.23
CA GLU A 394 -11.85 24.25 -5.42
C GLU A 394 -12.20 22.90 -4.80
N ARG A 395 -13.47 22.73 -4.45
CA ARG A 395 -13.97 21.45 -3.91
C ARG A 395 -13.81 20.32 -4.93
N GLY A 396 -14.18 20.56 -6.19
CA GLY A 396 -14.16 19.54 -7.23
C GLY A 396 -15.17 18.40 -7.04
N GLU A 397 -15.02 17.37 -7.86
CA GLU A 397 -15.89 16.20 -7.96
C GLU A 397 -15.31 14.98 -7.24
N ASP A 398 -16.16 14.13 -6.65
CA ASP A 398 -15.71 12.92 -5.97
C ASP A 398 -15.04 11.95 -6.96
N LEU A 399 -13.83 11.49 -6.64
CA LEU A 399 -13.11 10.52 -7.45
C LEU A 399 -13.72 9.12 -7.25
N LYS A 400 -14.28 8.57 -8.33
CA LYS A 400 -14.88 7.22 -8.38
C LYS A 400 -14.21 6.38 -9.47
N PRO A 401 -13.07 5.73 -9.20
CA PRO A 401 -12.43 4.81 -10.14
C PRO A 401 -13.35 3.62 -10.41
N SER A 402 -13.19 2.98 -11.58
CA SER A 402 -14.01 1.82 -11.93
C SER A 402 -13.79 0.68 -10.93
N PHE A 403 -12.53 0.50 -10.51
CA PHE A 403 -12.14 -0.49 -9.52
C PHE A 403 -11.18 0.09 -8.51
N VAL A 404 -11.42 -0.22 -7.23
CA VAL A 404 -10.51 0.09 -6.12
C VAL A 404 -10.30 -1.18 -5.31
N ILE A 405 -9.04 -1.57 -5.15
CA ILE A 405 -8.63 -2.73 -4.37
C ILE A 405 -8.32 -2.25 -2.96
N ARG A 406 -8.98 -2.80 -1.94
CA ARG A 406 -8.68 -2.53 -0.53
C ARG A 406 -7.77 -3.63 0.02
N SER A 407 -6.70 -3.25 0.72
CA SER A 407 -5.88 -4.15 1.52
C SER A 407 -5.89 -3.70 2.99
N GLY A 408 -6.68 -4.35 3.84
CA GLY A 408 -6.65 -4.21 5.30
C GLY A 408 -6.44 -2.78 5.81
N GLU A 409 -5.40 -2.62 6.63
CA GLU A 409 -4.90 -1.33 7.13
C GLU A 409 -3.94 -0.62 6.16
N ASN A 410 -3.52 -1.29 5.08
CA ASN A 410 -2.59 -0.77 4.09
C ASN A 410 -3.25 0.26 3.13
N GLY A 411 -4.59 0.34 3.13
CA GLY A 411 -5.35 1.33 2.37
C GLY A 411 -5.87 0.82 1.02
N PHE A 412 -6.03 1.74 0.07
CA PHE A 412 -6.65 1.52 -1.23
C PHE A 412 -5.63 1.58 -2.38
N PHE A 413 -5.78 0.66 -3.34
CA PHE A 413 -4.94 0.50 -4.51
C PHE A 413 -5.76 0.64 -5.78
N THR A 414 -5.12 1.15 -6.82
CA THR A 414 -5.54 0.91 -8.20
C THR A 414 -5.12 -0.50 -8.62
N VAL A 415 -5.67 -0.98 -9.74
CA VAL A 415 -5.22 -2.26 -10.33
C VAL A 415 -3.73 -2.19 -10.72
N ALA A 416 -3.27 -1.07 -11.29
CA ALA A 416 -1.89 -0.91 -11.71
C ALA A 416 -0.89 -0.91 -10.54
N ASN A 417 -1.21 -0.20 -9.44
CA ASN A 417 -0.40 -0.19 -8.23
C ASN A 417 -0.31 -1.60 -7.62
N ALA A 418 -1.45 -2.30 -7.50
CA ALA A 418 -1.46 -3.68 -7.03
C ALA A 418 -0.62 -4.59 -7.96
N GLU A 419 -0.83 -4.56 -9.26
CA GLU A 419 -0.08 -5.42 -10.19
C GLU A 419 1.43 -5.21 -10.09
N ALA A 420 1.89 -3.95 -10.02
CA ALA A 420 3.30 -3.63 -9.89
C ALA A 420 3.91 -4.17 -8.59
N LEU A 421 3.26 -3.89 -7.45
CA LEU A 421 3.78 -4.29 -6.14
C LEU A 421 3.76 -5.81 -5.94
N TYR A 422 2.70 -6.51 -6.38
CA TYR A 422 2.65 -7.96 -6.25
C TYR A 422 3.71 -8.67 -7.11
N ARG A 423 4.05 -8.13 -8.30
CA ARG A 423 5.13 -8.66 -9.16
C ARG A 423 6.51 -8.52 -8.54
N VAL A 424 6.77 -7.38 -7.89
CA VAL A 424 8.12 -7.01 -7.43
C VAL A 424 8.39 -7.38 -5.98
N MET A 425 7.39 -7.23 -5.11
CA MET A 425 7.53 -7.54 -3.69
C MET A 425 7.25 -9.01 -3.37
N ARG A 426 6.72 -9.79 -4.33
CA ARG A 426 6.35 -11.21 -4.14
C ARG A 426 5.59 -11.42 -2.83
N VAL A 427 4.47 -10.71 -2.74
CA VAL A 427 3.67 -10.63 -1.53
C VAL A 427 3.04 -11.99 -1.22
N ALA A 428 3.17 -12.43 0.03
CA ALA A 428 2.47 -13.61 0.51
C ALA A 428 0.96 -13.35 0.54
N SER A 429 0.19 -14.25 -0.07
CA SER A 429 -1.27 -14.14 -0.03
C SER A 429 -1.79 -14.36 1.39
N ALA A 430 -2.91 -13.72 1.74
CA ALA A 430 -3.57 -13.96 3.04
C ALA A 430 -3.92 -15.45 3.26
N SER A 431 -4.11 -16.22 2.18
CA SER A 431 -4.33 -17.67 2.22
C SER A 431 -3.11 -18.48 2.62
N GLU A 432 -1.91 -18.09 2.19
CA GLU A 432 -0.65 -18.74 2.58
C GLU A 432 -0.36 -18.49 4.05
N LEU A 433 -0.42 -17.22 4.46
CA LEU A 433 -0.21 -16.81 5.84
C LEU A 433 -1.25 -17.44 6.77
N GLY A 434 -2.53 -17.40 6.38
CA GLY A 434 -3.61 -18.00 7.14
C GLY A 434 -3.46 -19.52 7.29
N LEU A 435 -2.91 -20.21 6.30
CA LEU A 435 -2.63 -21.65 6.40
C LEU A 435 -1.50 -21.95 7.38
N VAL A 436 -0.40 -21.18 7.36
CA VAL A 436 0.69 -21.33 8.35
C VAL A 436 0.14 -21.09 9.76
N MET A 437 -0.63 -20.02 9.96
CA MET A 437 -1.24 -19.73 11.26
C MET A 437 -2.19 -20.84 11.70
N ALA A 438 -3.16 -21.24 10.85
CA ALA A 438 -4.15 -22.25 11.21
C ALA A 438 -3.50 -23.61 11.50
N SER A 439 -2.56 -24.05 10.66
CA SER A 439 -1.88 -25.33 10.84
C SER A 439 -0.99 -25.36 12.08
N THR A 440 -0.21 -24.31 12.35
CA THR A 440 0.60 -24.21 13.57
C THR A 440 -0.26 -24.06 14.82
N GLY A 441 -1.39 -23.35 14.74
CA GLY A 441 -2.35 -23.23 15.84
C GLY A 441 -3.02 -24.57 16.18
N LEU A 442 -3.38 -25.35 15.17
CA LEU A 442 -4.05 -26.64 15.35
C LEU A 442 -3.07 -27.75 15.78
N PHE A 443 -1.98 -27.93 15.03
CA PHE A 443 -1.08 -29.06 15.20
C PHE A 443 0.15 -28.75 16.07
N GLY A 444 0.47 -27.47 16.29
CA GLY A 444 1.78 -27.06 16.78
C GLY A 444 2.77 -26.91 15.63
N ASP A 445 3.96 -26.41 15.95
CA ASP A 445 5.03 -26.30 14.94
C ASP A 445 5.69 -27.66 14.70
N ASP A 446 6.20 -27.90 13.50
CA ASP A 446 6.83 -29.16 13.14
C ASP A 446 8.24 -29.25 13.75
N PRO A 447 8.56 -30.24 14.61
CA PRO A 447 9.89 -30.32 15.21
C PRO A 447 10.99 -30.69 14.21
N LEU A 448 10.65 -31.35 13.09
CA LEU A 448 11.62 -31.78 12.08
C LEU A 448 11.82 -30.74 10.96
N CYS A 449 10.81 -29.90 10.73
CA CYS A 449 10.86 -28.83 9.73
C CYS A 449 10.05 -27.61 10.22
N PRO A 450 10.51 -26.94 11.29
CA PRO A 450 9.75 -25.88 11.96
C PRO A 450 9.59 -24.67 11.06
N TRP A 451 8.39 -24.08 11.09
CA TRP A 451 8.16 -22.77 10.50
C TRP A 451 8.79 -21.66 11.35
N PHE A 452 8.76 -21.81 12.68
CA PHE A 452 9.17 -20.80 13.65
C PHE A 452 10.45 -21.21 14.37
N LYS A 453 11.56 -21.23 13.63
CA LYS A 453 12.88 -21.44 14.24
C LYS A 453 13.18 -20.26 15.19
N ASP A 454 13.55 -20.54 16.43
CA ASP A 454 13.77 -19.53 17.47
C ASP A 454 12.54 -18.60 17.69
N ASN A 455 11.34 -19.15 17.46
CA ASN A 455 10.06 -18.43 17.47
C ASN A 455 9.87 -17.41 16.34
N LEU A 456 10.72 -17.41 15.31
CA LEU A 456 10.67 -16.50 14.18
C LEU A 456 10.37 -17.26 12.89
N CYS A 457 9.37 -16.79 12.13
CA CYS A 457 9.08 -17.28 10.79
C CYS A 457 9.13 -16.12 9.81
N TYR A 458 10.22 -15.97 9.06
CA TYR A 458 10.26 -15.08 7.90
C TYR A 458 9.65 -15.83 6.72
N TYR A 459 8.39 -15.53 6.39
CA TYR A 459 7.71 -16.27 5.34
C TYR A 459 8.26 -15.90 3.96
N THR A 460 8.94 -16.85 3.30
CA THR A 460 9.62 -16.67 2.01
C THR A 460 9.03 -17.53 0.88
N GLU A 461 8.18 -18.51 1.19
CA GLU A 461 7.58 -19.42 0.20
C GLU A 461 6.37 -18.77 -0.49
N THR A 462 6.44 -18.32 -1.75
CA THR A 462 5.24 -17.79 -2.46
C THR A 462 4.97 -18.53 -3.76
N ASP A 463 3.92 -19.36 -3.78
CA ASP A 463 3.44 -20.07 -4.98
C ASP A 463 2.22 -19.36 -5.60
N ASN A 464 1.56 -18.45 -4.87
CA ASN A 464 0.25 -17.88 -5.22
C ASN A 464 0.28 -16.55 -6.00
N SER A 465 1.45 -16.05 -6.40
CA SER A 465 1.53 -14.88 -7.27
C SER A 465 0.66 -15.08 -8.52
N ARG A 466 0.61 -16.31 -9.06
CA ARG A 466 -0.25 -16.70 -10.17
C ARG A 466 -1.74 -16.43 -9.95
N ALA A 467 -2.33 -16.83 -8.83
CA ALA A 467 -3.78 -16.65 -8.63
C ALA A 467 -4.17 -15.17 -8.52
N VAL A 468 -3.30 -14.35 -7.91
CA VAL A 468 -3.48 -12.90 -7.87
C VAL A 468 -3.31 -12.30 -9.27
N PHE A 469 -2.33 -12.74 -10.05
CA PHE A 469 -2.16 -12.26 -11.44
C PHE A 469 -3.29 -12.72 -12.37
N ASP A 470 -3.80 -13.95 -12.23
CA ASP A 470 -4.98 -14.44 -12.96
C ASP A 470 -6.22 -13.58 -12.64
N PHE A 471 -6.32 -13.07 -11.41
CA PHE A 471 -7.35 -12.11 -11.02
C PHE A 471 -7.08 -10.72 -11.61
N LEU A 472 -5.89 -10.14 -11.44
CA LEU A 472 -5.58 -8.79 -11.92
C LEU A 472 -5.56 -8.69 -13.46
N SER A 473 -5.30 -9.80 -14.14
CA SER A 473 -5.31 -9.90 -15.62
C SER A 473 -6.70 -10.08 -16.23
N GLN A 474 -7.77 -10.17 -15.42
CA GLN A 474 -9.14 -10.20 -15.93
C GLN A 474 -9.39 -8.97 -16.83
N PRO A 475 -10.02 -9.14 -18.01
CA PRO A 475 -10.11 -8.07 -19.01
C PRO A 475 -10.64 -6.74 -18.47
N LEU A 476 -11.65 -6.78 -17.60
CA LEU A 476 -12.25 -5.58 -17.00
C LEU A 476 -11.25 -4.80 -16.10
N LEU A 477 -10.48 -5.50 -15.26
CA LEU A 477 -9.48 -4.89 -14.39
C LEU A 477 -8.29 -4.39 -15.19
N ARG A 478 -7.85 -5.16 -16.19
CA ARG A 478 -6.77 -4.74 -17.08
C ARG A 478 -7.15 -3.48 -17.87
N ASN A 479 -8.38 -3.41 -18.37
CA ASN A 479 -8.86 -2.27 -19.16
C ASN A 479 -8.85 -0.96 -18.36
N SER A 480 -9.00 -1.00 -17.02
CA SER A 480 -8.90 0.20 -16.19
C SER A 480 -7.49 0.80 -16.19
N GLN A 481 -6.45 -0.01 -16.41
CA GLN A 481 -5.07 0.46 -16.55
C GLN A 481 -4.79 1.03 -17.95
N LEU A 482 -5.49 0.52 -18.97
CA LEU A 482 -5.26 0.87 -20.36
C LEU A 482 -6.05 2.10 -20.82
N SER A 483 -6.92 2.66 -19.99
CA SER A 483 -7.84 3.75 -20.39
C SER A 483 -7.19 5.13 -20.42
N GLY A 484 -6.19 5.38 -19.55
CA GLY A 484 -5.65 6.72 -19.30
C GLY A 484 -6.62 7.68 -18.57
N LEU A 485 -7.90 7.31 -18.42
CA LEU A 485 -8.95 8.12 -17.78
C LEU A 485 -9.05 7.89 -16.26
N GLU A 486 -8.30 6.92 -15.75
CA GLU A 486 -8.30 6.54 -14.34
C GLU A 486 -6.95 6.87 -13.69
N PRO A 487 -6.92 7.10 -12.36
CA PRO A 487 -5.66 7.23 -11.66
C PRO A 487 -4.90 5.90 -11.72
N MET A 488 -3.57 5.97 -11.89
CA MET A 488 -2.72 4.78 -11.93
C MET A 488 -2.20 4.38 -10.54
N ALA A 489 -2.24 5.28 -9.56
CA ALA A 489 -2.03 4.99 -8.15
C ALA A 489 -2.99 5.84 -7.27
N LEU A 490 -3.10 5.50 -5.99
CA LEU A 490 -3.86 6.27 -4.98
C LEU A 490 -2.91 6.77 -3.90
N GLN A 491 -3.42 7.58 -2.95
CA GLN A 491 -2.62 8.12 -1.84
C GLN A 491 -2.01 7.03 -0.95
N ASP A 492 -2.63 5.85 -0.91
CA ASP A 492 -2.23 4.77 -0.02
C ASP A 492 -1.21 3.84 -0.69
N LEU A 493 -0.09 3.65 0.00
CA LEU A 493 0.95 2.63 -0.23
C LEU A 493 1.74 2.68 -1.57
N GLY A 494 3.02 2.31 -1.49
CA GLY A 494 4.02 2.44 -2.57
C GLY A 494 4.71 3.81 -2.56
N SER A 495 6.02 3.89 -2.86
CA SER A 495 6.74 5.18 -2.80
C SER A 495 6.11 6.24 -3.70
N ALA A 496 6.25 7.52 -3.33
CA ALA A 496 5.84 8.62 -4.20
C ALA A 496 6.50 8.52 -5.59
N LYS A 497 7.72 7.97 -5.65
CA LYS A 497 8.41 7.63 -6.91
C LYS A 497 7.65 6.60 -7.74
N HIS A 498 7.34 5.46 -7.15
CA HIS A 498 6.55 4.41 -7.80
C HIS A 498 5.21 4.95 -8.33
N GLN A 499 4.51 5.74 -7.51
CA GLN A 499 3.23 6.35 -7.88
C GLN A 499 3.40 7.35 -9.04
N ALA A 500 4.44 8.19 -9.00
CA ALA A 500 4.73 9.14 -10.08
C ALA A 500 5.04 8.44 -11.41
N GLU A 501 5.79 7.33 -11.39
CA GLU A 501 6.07 6.55 -12.60
C GLU A 501 4.79 5.94 -13.19
N LEU A 502 3.92 5.36 -12.35
CA LEU A 502 2.61 4.88 -12.77
C LEU A 502 1.76 5.99 -13.40
N HIS A 503 1.70 7.16 -12.77
CA HIS A 503 0.96 8.30 -13.32
C HIS A 503 1.60 8.86 -14.60
N THR A 504 2.93 8.79 -14.74
CA THR A 504 3.62 9.15 -15.97
C THR A 504 3.18 8.26 -17.14
N LEU A 505 3.13 6.94 -16.91
CA LEU A 505 2.59 6.00 -17.90
C LEU A 505 1.11 6.27 -18.22
N GLY A 506 0.31 6.60 -17.20
CA GLY A 506 -1.09 6.99 -17.37
C GLY A 506 -1.28 8.21 -18.27
N LEU A 507 -0.45 9.25 -18.10
CA LEU A 507 -0.48 10.45 -18.94
C LEU A 507 -0.04 10.16 -20.38
N LEU A 508 0.94 9.28 -20.59
CA LEU A 508 1.33 8.84 -21.94
C LEU A 508 0.21 8.07 -22.64
N ILE A 509 -0.49 7.18 -21.91
CA ILE A 509 -1.65 6.45 -22.42
C ILE A 509 -2.78 7.41 -22.77
N LEU A 510 -3.08 8.38 -21.88
CA LEU A 510 -4.11 9.38 -22.09
C LEU A 510 -3.84 10.20 -23.36
N LEU A 511 -2.60 10.67 -23.53
CA LEU A 511 -2.18 11.42 -24.72
C LEU A 511 -2.29 10.55 -25.98
N HIS A 512 -1.82 9.30 -25.95
CA HIS A 512 -1.91 8.40 -27.10
C HIS A 512 -3.37 8.17 -27.53
N ARG A 513 -4.25 7.93 -26.56
CA ARG A 513 -5.67 7.75 -26.85
C ARG A 513 -6.30 9.00 -27.41
N LEU A 514 -5.94 10.18 -26.90
CA LEU A 514 -6.42 11.44 -27.44
C LEU A 514 -5.97 11.65 -28.90
N ARG A 515 -4.69 11.37 -29.21
CA ARG A 515 -4.12 11.42 -30.57
C ARG A 515 -4.77 10.44 -31.55
N THR A 516 -5.34 9.35 -31.05
CA THR A 516 -5.98 8.30 -31.88
C THR A 516 -7.50 8.30 -31.76
N LEU A 517 -8.08 9.29 -31.06
CA LEU A 517 -9.52 9.38 -30.85
C LEU A 517 -10.21 9.75 -32.16
N ASP A 518 -11.08 8.85 -32.63
CA ASP A 518 -12.03 9.13 -33.71
C ASP A 518 -13.21 9.94 -33.14
N ILE A 519 -12.94 11.21 -32.84
CA ILE A 519 -13.92 12.13 -32.26
C ILE A 519 -15.06 12.43 -33.23
N ASP A 520 -14.84 12.20 -34.52
CA ASP A 520 -15.84 12.38 -35.56
C ASP A 520 -16.86 11.23 -35.64
N ALA A 521 -16.59 10.10 -34.97
CA ALA A 521 -17.54 9.01 -34.81
C ALA A 521 -18.74 9.36 -33.90
N ILE A 522 -18.77 10.53 -33.25
CA ILE A 522 -19.93 10.97 -32.47
C ILE A 522 -21.10 11.23 -33.44
N PRO A 523 -22.26 10.56 -33.27
CA PRO A 523 -23.39 10.74 -34.15
C PRO A 523 -23.90 12.20 -34.16
N PRO A 524 -24.32 12.74 -35.32
CA PRO A 524 -24.85 14.10 -35.41
C PRO A 524 -26.06 14.37 -34.49
N TYR A 525 -26.89 13.34 -34.27
CA TYR A 525 -28.08 13.38 -33.42
C TYR A 525 -27.92 12.53 -32.14
N VAL A 526 -26.74 12.58 -31.52
CA VAL A 526 -26.44 11.83 -30.30
C VAL A 526 -27.46 12.09 -29.18
N ASP A 527 -27.85 11.02 -28.48
CA ASP A 527 -28.65 11.10 -27.28
C ASP A 527 -27.77 11.43 -26.06
N LEU A 528 -27.74 12.71 -25.69
CA LEU A 528 -26.92 13.21 -24.59
C LEU A 528 -27.28 12.63 -23.21
N GLN A 529 -28.47 12.04 -23.04
CA GLN A 529 -28.88 11.44 -21.76
C GLN A 529 -28.23 10.07 -21.54
N ASN A 530 -28.05 9.30 -22.62
CA ASN A 530 -27.51 7.95 -22.57
C ASN A 530 -26.08 7.84 -23.13
N PHE A 531 -25.48 8.97 -23.52
CA PHE A 531 -24.11 9.02 -24.01
C PHE A 531 -23.12 8.87 -22.85
N ASP A 532 -22.34 7.78 -22.86
CA ASP A 532 -21.23 7.53 -21.94
C ASP A 532 -19.92 8.02 -22.60
N GLU A 533 -19.46 9.19 -22.17
CA GLU A 533 -18.25 9.81 -22.72
C GLU A 533 -16.98 8.98 -22.49
N LYS A 534 -16.90 8.22 -21.38
CA LYS A 534 -15.72 7.41 -21.04
C LYS A 534 -15.68 6.14 -21.88
N ASP A 535 -16.81 5.45 -22.02
CA ASP A 535 -16.94 4.28 -22.88
C ASP A 535 -16.70 4.66 -24.35
N PHE A 536 -17.24 5.80 -24.80
CA PHE A 536 -16.95 6.33 -26.13
C PHE A 536 -15.44 6.54 -26.34
N PHE A 537 -14.78 7.25 -25.41
CA PHE A 537 -13.34 7.50 -25.50
C PHE A 537 -12.55 6.20 -25.61
N ILE A 538 -12.84 5.22 -24.76
CA ILE A 538 -12.12 3.94 -24.73
C ILE A 538 -12.34 3.13 -26.02
N LYS A 539 -13.57 3.08 -26.54
CA LYS A 539 -13.92 2.30 -27.75
C LYS A 539 -13.52 2.98 -29.06
N LYS A 540 -13.42 4.30 -29.07
CA LYS A 540 -13.10 5.11 -30.26
C LYS A 540 -11.68 5.66 -30.26
N SER A 541 -10.84 5.19 -29.34
CA SER A 541 -9.38 5.38 -29.36
C SER A 541 -8.67 4.03 -29.22
N ARG A 542 -7.38 4.00 -29.54
CA ARG A 542 -6.58 2.76 -29.46
C ARG A 542 -5.78 2.70 -28.15
N PRO A 543 -5.66 1.53 -27.49
CA PRO A 543 -4.70 1.37 -26.40
C PRO A 543 -3.26 1.57 -26.90
N LEU A 544 -2.39 2.08 -26.03
CA LEU A 544 -0.97 2.28 -26.32
C LEU A 544 -0.23 0.93 -26.40
N THR A 545 0.55 0.73 -27.46
CA THR A 545 1.46 -0.41 -27.61
C THR A 545 2.92 0.01 -27.54
N PHE A 546 3.84 -0.93 -27.34
CA PHE A 546 5.28 -0.64 -27.39
C PHE A 546 5.73 -0.21 -28.80
N GLU A 547 5.14 -0.80 -29.84
CA GLU A 547 5.38 -0.46 -31.24
C GLU A 547 5.10 1.02 -31.51
N ASP A 548 4.05 1.58 -30.89
CA ASP A 548 3.73 3.01 -31.00
C ASP A 548 4.81 3.89 -30.38
N VAL A 549 5.33 3.49 -29.20
CA VAL A 549 6.35 4.23 -28.45
C VAL A 549 7.67 4.29 -29.23
N ILE A 550 8.00 3.25 -30.01
CA ILE A 550 9.19 3.27 -30.88
C ILE A 550 9.08 4.35 -31.96
N GLY A 551 7.87 4.66 -32.42
CA GLY A 551 7.62 5.67 -33.44
C GLY A 551 7.53 7.11 -32.93
N TRP A 552 7.65 7.36 -31.62
CA TRP A 552 7.50 8.70 -31.08
C TRP A 552 8.75 9.56 -31.23
N ASP A 553 8.57 10.75 -31.78
CA ASP A 553 9.57 11.83 -31.74
C ASP A 553 9.55 12.53 -30.38
N MET A 554 10.74 12.89 -29.89
CA MET A 554 10.87 13.42 -28.54
C MET A 554 10.37 14.87 -28.41
N GLU A 555 10.62 15.70 -29.42
CA GLU A 555 10.19 17.09 -29.40
C GLU A 555 8.68 17.20 -29.55
N GLU A 556 8.10 16.41 -30.45
CA GLU A 556 6.64 16.35 -30.64
C GLU A 556 5.92 15.83 -29.39
N LEU A 557 6.44 14.77 -28.76
CA LEU A 557 5.86 14.22 -27.54
C LEU A 557 5.93 15.24 -26.38
N ALA A 558 7.06 15.92 -26.19
CA ALA A 558 7.19 16.96 -25.16
C ALA A 558 6.24 18.13 -25.41
N ARG A 559 6.10 18.57 -26.68
CA ARG A 559 5.15 19.62 -27.08
C ARG A 559 3.71 19.23 -26.76
N ASP A 560 3.32 18.02 -27.10
CA ASP A 560 1.93 17.58 -26.94
C ASP A 560 1.57 17.32 -25.47
N LEU A 561 2.51 16.79 -24.67
CA LEU A 561 2.35 16.71 -23.21
C LEU A 561 2.22 18.09 -22.57
N ARG A 562 2.99 19.07 -23.03
CA ARG A 562 2.84 20.47 -22.60
C ARG A 562 1.45 21.01 -22.91
N LEU A 563 0.90 20.73 -24.09
CA LEU A 563 -0.46 21.14 -24.45
C LEU A 563 -1.49 20.48 -23.53
N LEU A 564 -1.40 19.16 -23.33
CA LEU A 564 -2.28 18.40 -22.45
C LEU A 564 -2.28 18.97 -21.02
N LEU A 565 -1.10 19.32 -20.51
CA LEU A 565 -0.93 19.84 -19.16
C LEU A 565 -1.17 21.33 -19.03
N SER A 566 -1.11 22.09 -20.12
CA SER A 566 -1.43 23.53 -20.10
C SER A 566 -2.92 23.79 -20.32
N ALA A 567 -3.68 22.79 -20.78
CA ALA A 567 -5.12 22.88 -20.97
C ALA A 567 -5.83 23.31 -19.68
N GLU A 568 -6.70 24.30 -19.83
CA GLU A 568 -7.54 24.85 -18.78
C GLU A 568 -9.01 24.53 -19.03
N GLU A 569 -9.40 24.46 -20.31
CA GLU A 569 -10.74 24.13 -20.78
C GLU A 569 -10.72 22.92 -21.74
N PRO A 570 -11.84 22.20 -21.92
CA PRO A 570 -11.91 21.04 -22.81
C PRO A 570 -11.49 21.36 -24.25
N GLU A 571 -11.79 22.56 -24.74
CA GLU A 571 -11.51 23.01 -26.10
C GLU A 571 -9.99 23.13 -26.39
N ASP A 572 -9.17 23.37 -25.36
CA ASP A 572 -7.71 23.42 -25.50
C ASP A 572 -7.12 22.07 -25.97
N LEU A 573 -7.85 20.97 -25.73
CA LEU A 573 -7.44 19.61 -26.10
C LEU A 573 -7.77 19.27 -27.56
N GLU A 574 -8.57 20.07 -28.27
CA GLU A 574 -8.95 19.79 -29.66
C GLU A 574 -7.71 19.67 -30.57
N PHE A 575 -6.66 20.47 -30.31
CA PHE A 575 -5.41 20.45 -31.07
C PHE A 575 -4.62 19.14 -30.98
N LEU A 576 -4.91 18.31 -29.97
CA LEU A 576 -4.28 17.01 -29.78
C LEU A 576 -5.07 15.87 -30.43
N THR A 577 -6.27 16.16 -30.95
CA THR A 577 -7.09 15.19 -31.67
C THR A 577 -6.82 15.26 -33.18
N PRO A 578 -6.98 14.15 -33.93
CA PRO A 578 -6.82 14.15 -35.38
C PRO A 578 -7.95 14.88 -36.15
N PHE A 579 -8.72 15.73 -35.47
CA PHE A 579 -9.89 16.45 -35.99
C PHE A 579 -9.53 17.36 -37.17
N ARG A 580 -10.22 17.17 -38.31
CA ARG A 580 -9.90 17.83 -39.59
C ARG A 580 -10.80 19.01 -39.98
N GLY A 581 -11.71 19.48 -39.11
CA GLY A 581 -12.31 20.80 -39.27
C GLY A 581 -13.76 20.94 -38.83
N ARG A 582 -14.08 22.16 -38.36
CA ARG A 582 -15.40 22.65 -37.91
C ARG A 582 -16.45 22.78 -39.02
N MET A 583 -16.30 22.08 -40.14
CA MET A 583 -17.29 22.14 -41.21
C MET A 583 -18.55 21.42 -40.73
N HIS A 584 -19.61 22.19 -40.45
CA HIS A 584 -20.95 21.75 -39.99
C HIS A 584 -21.16 21.62 -38.49
N ASP A 585 -20.22 22.07 -37.65
CA ASP A 585 -20.37 22.02 -36.19
C ASP A 585 -21.62 22.78 -35.71
N ASP A 586 -21.90 23.94 -36.30
CA ASP A 586 -23.07 24.78 -35.96
C ASP A 586 -24.42 24.10 -36.27
N LEU A 587 -24.43 23.07 -37.12
CA LEU A 587 -25.63 22.34 -37.50
C LEU A 587 -25.98 21.22 -36.51
N TYR A 588 -25.06 20.84 -35.61
CA TYR A 588 -25.21 19.70 -34.70
C TYR A 588 -24.80 20.04 -33.25
N PRO A 589 -25.55 20.91 -32.55
CA PRO A 589 -25.21 21.37 -31.20
C PRO A 589 -25.12 20.23 -30.16
N LYS A 590 -25.90 19.15 -30.33
CA LYS A 590 -25.80 17.97 -29.44
C LYS A 590 -24.47 17.24 -29.60
N ARG A 591 -23.95 17.14 -30.83
CA ARG A 591 -22.62 16.54 -31.09
C ARG A 591 -21.51 17.36 -30.46
N GLN A 592 -21.58 18.69 -30.54
CA GLN A 592 -20.63 19.59 -29.88
C GLN A 592 -20.62 19.38 -28.36
N LEU A 593 -21.81 19.29 -27.73
CA LEU A 593 -21.90 19.03 -26.29
C LEU A 593 -21.34 17.67 -25.91
N ALA A 594 -21.59 16.62 -26.70
CA ALA A 594 -21.00 15.29 -26.48
C ALA A 594 -19.47 15.32 -26.65
N ARG A 595 -18.96 16.04 -27.66
CA ARG A 595 -17.52 16.26 -27.85
C ARG A 595 -16.90 16.91 -26.62
N ARG A 596 -17.51 17.99 -26.13
CA ARG A 596 -17.04 18.69 -24.94
C ARG A 596 -17.02 17.78 -23.72
N LYS A 597 -18.04 16.94 -23.51
CA LYS A 597 -18.05 15.95 -22.41
C LYS A 597 -16.87 14.96 -22.49
N VAL A 598 -16.54 14.46 -23.69
CA VAL A 598 -15.38 13.57 -23.89
C VAL A 598 -14.07 14.28 -23.55
N LEU A 599 -13.87 15.49 -24.05
CA LEU A 599 -12.67 16.27 -23.77
C LEU A 599 -12.59 16.70 -22.29
N GLU A 600 -13.72 16.98 -21.65
CA GLU A 600 -13.79 17.26 -20.21
C GLU A 600 -13.35 16.05 -19.37
N ALA A 601 -13.72 14.83 -19.78
CA ALA A 601 -13.25 13.61 -19.11
C ALA A 601 -11.72 13.46 -19.22
N VAL A 602 -11.15 13.76 -20.38
CA VAL A 602 -9.69 13.76 -20.60
C VAL A 602 -9.00 14.84 -19.78
N LEU A 603 -9.56 16.05 -19.73
CA LEU A 603 -9.04 17.17 -18.95
C LEU A 603 -9.01 16.83 -17.45
N LYS A 604 -10.12 16.28 -16.92
CA LYS A 604 -10.18 15.82 -15.52
C LYS A 604 -9.17 14.72 -15.25
N ALA A 605 -8.96 13.79 -16.19
CA ALA A 605 -7.96 12.73 -16.05
C ALA A 605 -6.53 13.26 -15.96
N SER A 606 -6.19 14.33 -16.70
CA SER A 606 -4.87 14.97 -16.61
C SER A 606 -4.62 15.68 -15.27
N TRP A 607 -5.69 16.05 -14.56
CA TRP A 607 -5.62 16.69 -13.23
C TRP A 607 -5.45 15.69 -12.08
N MET A 608 -5.96 14.46 -12.24
CA MET A 608 -5.99 13.43 -11.18
C MET A 608 -4.65 13.21 -10.47
N PRO A 609 -3.48 13.11 -11.16
CA PRO A 609 -2.20 12.89 -10.48
C PRO A 609 -1.92 13.97 -9.41
N CYS A 610 -2.13 15.24 -9.76
CA CYS A 610 -1.91 16.36 -8.85
C CYS A 610 -2.90 16.36 -7.69
N CYS A 611 -4.18 16.04 -7.94
CA CYS A 611 -5.21 15.96 -6.90
C CYS A 611 -4.94 14.85 -5.86
N ILE A 612 -4.28 13.77 -6.28
CA ILE A 612 -3.90 12.64 -5.41
C ILE A 612 -2.59 12.96 -4.66
N GLY A 613 -1.74 13.82 -5.22
CA GLY A 613 -0.55 14.36 -4.54
C GLY A 613 0.76 14.15 -5.29
N SER A 614 0.71 13.72 -6.55
CA SER A 614 1.86 13.61 -7.45
C SER A 614 2.04 14.92 -8.24
N PRO A 615 3.04 15.75 -7.89
CA PRO A 615 3.30 17.00 -8.61
C PRO A 615 3.85 16.70 -10.01
N VAL A 616 3.43 17.51 -11.00
CA VAL A 616 3.87 17.38 -12.41
C VAL A 616 4.73 18.57 -12.80
N ILE A 617 5.93 18.32 -13.30
CA ILE A 617 6.87 19.32 -13.79
C ILE A 617 6.94 19.24 -15.31
N PHE A 618 6.77 20.38 -15.97
CA PHE A 618 6.88 20.51 -17.42
C PHE A 618 7.37 21.91 -17.80
N GLU A 619 7.72 22.10 -19.07
CA GLU A 619 8.12 23.41 -19.58
C GLU A 619 6.95 24.15 -20.21
N LYS A 620 6.79 25.42 -19.86
CA LYS A 620 5.85 26.36 -20.48
C LYS A 620 6.61 27.66 -20.79
N ASP A 621 6.57 28.10 -22.05
CA ASP A 621 7.23 29.32 -22.52
C ASP A 621 8.73 29.41 -22.14
N GLY A 622 9.45 28.27 -22.24
CA GLY A 622 10.87 28.17 -21.92
C GLY A 622 11.20 28.16 -20.42
N LYS A 623 10.19 28.13 -19.55
CA LYS A 623 10.36 28.08 -18.09
C LYS A 623 9.79 26.78 -17.51
N ALA A 624 10.45 26.24 -16.49
CA ALA A 624 9.91 25.12 -15.73
C ALA A 624 8.75 25.60 -14.85
N VAL A 625 7.60 24.98 -15.03
CA VAL A 625 6.40 25.17 -14.20
C VAL A 625 6.01 23.85 -13.57
N MET A 626 5.23 23.93 -12.50
CA MET A 626 4.77 22.77 -11.76
C MET A 626 3.26 22.84 -11.52
N LYS A 627 2.55 21.76 -11.79
CA LYS A 627 1.16 21.57 -11.38
C LYS A 627 1.10 20.82 -10.06
N VAL A 628 0.32 21.34 -9.11
CA VAL A 628 0.17 20.79 -7.75
C VAL A 628 -1.29 20.79 -7.30
N GLY A 629 -1.66 19.79 -6.49
CA GLY A 629 -2.89 19.80 -5.71
C GLY A 629 -2.66 20.36 -4.30
N TYR A 630 -3.61 20.12 -3.40
CA TYR A 630 -3.52 20.58 -2.01
C TYR A 630 -2.39 19.90 -1.21
N TYR A 631 -1.92 18.73 -1.65
CA TYR A 631 -0.88 17.95 -0.99
C TYR A 631 0.20 17.54 -1.99
N VAL A 632 1.46 17.56 -1.55
CA VAL A 632 2.62 17.14 -2.34
C VAL A 632 3.30 15.97 -1.60
N ALA A 633 2.99 14.76 -2.03
CA ALA A 633 3.46 13.52 -1.40
C ALA A 633 4.99 13.40 -1.34
N PRO A 634 5.76 13.80 -2.38
CA PRO A 634 7.23 13.77 -2.35
C PRO A 634 7.89 14.59 -1.24
N LEU A 635 7.18 15.53 -0.62
CA LEU A 635 7.70 16.42 0.43
C LEU A 635 6.90 16.35 1.73
N ASP A 636 5.87 15.48 1.78
CA ASP A 636 4.89 15.43 2.86
C ASP A 636 4.33 16.81 3.25
N LEU A 637 3.93 17.58 2.23
CA LEU A 637 3.67 19.01 2.35
C LEU A 637 2.22 19.35 1.97
N LEU A 638 1.55 20.09 2.86
CA LEU A 638 0.31 20.79 2.51
C LEU A 638 0.65 22.10 1.79
N VAL A 639 0.00 22.37 0.66
CA VAL A 639 0.23 23.57 -0.14
C VAL A 639 -0.65 24.69 0.38
N GLU A 640 -0.07 25.57 1.20
CA GLU A 640 -0.78 26.73 1.78
C GLU A 640 -0.48 28.04 1.02
N ARG A 641 0.64 28.09 0.29
CA ARG A 641 1.09 29.25 -0.49
C ARG A 641 1.64 28.80 -1.84
N ARG A 642 1.69 29.71 -2.82
CA ARG A 642 2.23 29.40 -4.16
C ARG A 642 3.66 28.89 -4.14
N GLY A 643 4.51 29.42 -3.24
CA GLY A 643 5.91 29.04 -3.09
C GLY A 643 6.18 27.87 -2.14
N SER A 644 5.17 27.22 -1.55
CA SER A 644 5.35 26.25 -0.46
C SER A 644 6.34 25.12 -0.80
N VAL A 645 6.31 24.59 -2.03
CA VAL A 645 7.20 23.50 -2.45
C VAL A 645 8.67 23.94 -2.46
N MET A 646 8.97 25.08 -3.10
CA MET A 646 10.33 25.59 -3.21
C MET A 646 10.88 26.00 -1.84
N GLN A 647 10.05 26.66 -1.02
CA GLN A 647 10.39 27.00 0.36
C GLN A 647 10.74 25.74 1.15
N LYS A 648 9.90 24.69 1.09
CA LYS A 648 10.16 23.43 1.79
C LYS A 648 11.46 22.77 1.35
N MET A 649 11.76 22.75 0.05
CA MET A 649 13.03 22.19 -0.44
C MET A 649 14.24 22.98 0.09
N LYS A 650 14.17 24.31 0.12
CA LYS A 650 15.25 25.16 0.65
C LYS A 650 15.44 24.99 2.15
N GLU A 651 14.36 24.87 2.91
CA GLU A 651 14.40 24.56 4.35
C GLU A 651 15.10 23.22 4.59
N LEU A 652 14.72 22.16 3.85
CA LEU A 652 15.33 20.83 3.97
C LEU A 652 16.81 20.83 3.58
N TYR A 653 17.19 21.59 2.56
CA TYR A 653 18.58 21.74 2.15
C TYR A 653 19.41 22.46 3.23
N SER A 654 18.87 23.54 3.80
CA SER A 654 19.55 24.40 4.77
C SER A 654 19.65 23.79 6.17
N ALA A 655 18.88 22.72 6.45
CA ALA A 655 18.86 22.05 7.76
C ALA A 655 20.20 21.40 8.16
N ALA A 656 21.12 21.15 7.21
CA ALA A 656 22.45 20.63 7.49
C ALA A 656 23.45 21.06 6.41
N PRO A 657 24.75 21.26 6.74
CA PRO A 657 25.78 21.54 5.74
C PRO A 657 25.91 20.41 4.72
N ARG A 658 25.97 20.75 3.41
CA ARG A 658 26.04 19.77 2.31
C ARG A 658 27.25 20.03 1.38
N PRO A 659 27.87 18.97 0.83
CA PRO A 659 28.99 19.09 -0.13
C PRO A 659 28.56 19.26 -1.59
N TYR A 660 27.25 19.43 -1.85
CA TYR A 660 26.64 19.46 -3.18
C TYR A 660 25.72 20.68 -3.30
N SER A 661 25.37 21.08 -4.53
CA SER A 661 24.55 22.28 -4.79
C SER A 661 23.06 22.07 -4.50
N PHE A 662 22.31 23.17 -4.40
CA PHE A 662 20.86 23.10 -4.28
C PHE A 662 20.20 22.46 -5.52
N GLU A 663 20.73 22.68 -6.72
CA GLU A 663 20.19 22.02 -7.92
C GLU A 663 20.32 20.50 -7.85
N GLN A 664 21.44 20.00 -7.33
CA GLN A 664 21.67 18.55 -7.16
C GLN A 664 20.73 17.96 -6.09
N PHE A 665 20.50 18.69 -5.01
CA PHE A 665 19.51 18.33 -3.99
C PHE A 665 18.08 18.30 -4.55
N ARG A 666 17.73 19.31 -5.35
CA ARG A 666 16.44 19.39 -6.03
C ARG A 666 16.27 18.24 -7.01
N ASP A 667 17.26 17.96 -7.85
CA ASP A 667 17.22 16.86 -8.82
C ASP A 667 17.12 15.49 -8.15
N TYR A 668 17.74 15.31 -6.97
CA TYR A 668 17.51 14.13 -6.12
C TYR A 668 16.03 14.01 -5.73
N HIS A 669 15.41 15.09 -5.24
CA HIS A 669 13.99 15.08 -4.89
C HIS A 669 13.08 14.94 -6.12
N ILE A 670 13.44 15.43 -7.30
CA ILE A 670 12.63 15.17 -8.50
C ILE A 670 12.71 13.68 -8.86
N CYS A 671 13.93 13.12 -8.91
CA CYS A 671 14.20 11.78 -9.42
C CYS A 671 13.84 10.68 -8.43
N ALA A 672 14.37 10.75 -7.21
CA ALA A 672 14.08 9.79 -6.16
C ALA A 672 12.82 10.17 -5.37
N GLY A 673 12.52 11.47 -5.18
CA GLY A 673 11.38 12.00 -4.39
C GLY A 673 9.98 11.65 -4.93
N GLY A 674 9.84 11.49 -6.25
CA GLY A 674 8.57 11.12 -6.88
C GLY A 674 7.78 12.27 -7.48
N PHE A 675 8.47 13.12 -8.24
CA PHE A 675 7.83 14.08 -9.13
C PHE A 675 7.61 13.44 -10.51
N ILE A 676 6.50 13.78 -11.15
CA ILE A 676 6.25 13.45 -12.56
C ILE A 676 7.01 14.48 -13.39
N ASP A 677 8.19 14.11 -13.89
CA ASP A 677 9.04 15.01 -14.68
C ASP A 677 8.88 14.71 -16.17
N LEU A 678 8.20 15.60 -16.90
CA LEU A 678 7.89 15.45 -18.33
C LEU A 678 8.72 16.39 -19.20
N ARG A 679 9.77 16.99 -18.65
CA ARG A 679 10.74 17.76 -19.43
C ARG A 679 11.57 16.83 -20.31
N PRO A 680 12.05 17.30 -21.48
CA PRO A 680 12.73 16.48 -22.50
C PRO A 680 14.19 16.17 -22.11
N HIS A 681 14.41 15.65 -20.91
CA HIS A 681 15.72 15.29 -20.37
C HIS A 681 15.64 13.98 -19.59
N ALA A 682 16.75 13.53 -19.05
CA ALA A 682 16.81 12.45 -18.06
C ALA A 682 17.61 12.90 -16.84
N ILE A 683 17.15 12.52 -15.65
CA ILE A 683 17.93 12.62 -14.41
C ILE A 683 18.20 11.21 -13.92
N LEU A 684 19.46 10.83 -13.75
CA LEU A 684 19.91 9.59 -13.13
C LEU A 684 20.36 9.88 -11.70
N CYS A 685 19.89 9.07 -10.76
CA CYS A 685 20.26 9.14 -9.35
C CYS A 685 20.73 7.77 -8.87
N THR A 686 21.97 7.67 -8.40
CA THR A 686 22.51 6.47 -7.71
C THR A 686 22.67 6.70 -6.21
N ALA A 687 22.06 7.78 -5.69
CA ALA A 687 21.99 8.05 -4.27
C ALA A 687 20.74 7.43 -3.66
N THR A 688 20.91 6.81 -2.49
CA THR A 688 19.82 6.18 -1.72
C THR A 688 19.32 7.07 -0.59
N ASN A 689 20.05 8.14 -0.28
CA ASN A 689 19.70 9.10 0.75
C ASN A 689 20.37 10.45 0.46
N PRO A 690 19.80 11.56 0.96
CA PRO A 690 20.37 12.88 0.73
C PRO A 690 21.67 13.12 1.50
N SER A 691 22.07 12.28 2.48
CA SER A 691 23.37 12.45 3.17
C SER A 691 24.58 11.97 2.35
N GLN A 692 24.36 11.24 1.26
CA GLN A 692 25.41 10.87 0.31
C GLN A 692 25.86 12.07 -0.52
N ASP A 693 27.03 11.96 -1.16
CA ASP A 693 27.55 12.97 -2.10
C ASP A 693 26.70 12.98 -3.39
N LEU A 694 25.62 13.77 -3.37
CA LEU A 694 24.71 13.93 -4.50
C LEU A 694 25.42 14.51 -5.73
N GLY A 695 26.52 15.26 -5.56
CA GLY A 695 27.22 15.88 -6.68
C GLY A 695 27.90 14.87 -7.61
N LYS A 696 28.21 13.68 -7.11
CA LYS A 696 28.74 12.56 -7.92
C LYS A 696 27.65 11.58 -8.37
N ARG A 697 26.54 11.52 -7.62
CA ARG A 697 25.51 10.48 -7.74
C ARG A 697 24.25 10.93 -8.47
N VAL A 698 24.06 12.23 -8.69
CA VAL A 698 22.93 12.81 -9.43
C VAL A 698 23.46 13.49 -10.68
N LYS A 699 22.98 13.06 -11.85
CA LYS A 699 23.41 13.60 -13.15
C LYS A 699 22.21 13.81 -14.06
N ARG A 700 22.27 14.87 -14.87
CA ARG A 700 21.26 15.19 -15.88
C ARG A 700 21.82 14.95 -17.28
N PHE A 701 20.98 14.43 -18.17
CA PHE A 701 21.34 14.06 -19.53
C PHE A 701 20.32 14.62 -20.53
N GLN A 702 20.81 15.01 -21.70
CA GLN A 702 20.00 15.48 -22.83
C GLN A 702 20.09 14.53 -24.03
N SER A 703 20.94 13.51 -23.96
CA SER A 703 21.14 12.53 -25.03
C SER A 703 20.98 11.11 -24.51
N VAL A 704 20.41 10.24 -25.35
CA VAL A 704 20.30 8.80 -25.05
C VAL A 704 21.69 8.15 -24.92
N ILE A 705 22.66 8.61 -25.72
CA ILE A 705 24.01 8.04 -25.76
C ILE A 705 24.71 8.23 -24.41
N ASP A 706 24.69 9.44 -23.87
CA ASP A 706 25.33 9.75 -22.59
C ASP A 706 24.61 9.08 -21.42
N LEU A 707 23.27 9.04 -21.48
CA LEU A 707 22.46 8.34 -20.48
C LEU A 707 22.79 6.84 -20.47
N ARG A 708 22.81 6.19 -21.64
CA ARG A 708 23.13 4.78 -21.80
C ARG A 708 24.51 4.46 -21.23
N LYS A 709 25.52 5.26 -21.58
CA LYS A 709 26.87 5.12 -21.04
C LYS A 709 26.88 5.19 -19.50
N ALA A 710 26.19 6.18 -18.93
CA ALA A 710 26.12 6.35 -17.48
C ALA A 710 25.43 5.17 -16.77
N ILE A 711 24.40 4.57 -17.38
CA ILE A 711 23.70 3.39 -16.84
C ILE A 711 24.61 2.17 -16.88
N THR A 712 25.34 1.96 -17.98
CA THR A 712 26.27 0.81 -18.11
C THR A 712 27.46 0.87 -17.15
N GLU A 713 27.78 2.05 -16.62
CA GLU A 713 28.83 2.26 -15.62
C GLU A 713 28.34 2.04 -14.17
N ILE A 714 27.03 1.81 -13.96
CA ILE A 714 26.49 1.52 -12.62
C ILE A 714 27.01 0.17 -12.16
N GLU A 715 27.52 0.13 -10.93
CA GLU A 715 27.99 -1.10 -10.32
C GLU A 715 26.85 -2.14 -10.24
N PRO A 716 27.08 -3.39 -10.68
CA PRO A 716 26.14 -4.50 -10.50
C PRO A 716 25.62 -4.57 -9.06
N PHE A 717 24.38 -4.99 -8.87
CA PHE A 717 23.74 -5.04 -7.55
C PHE A 717 23.46 -3.67 -6.87
N SER A 718 23.79 -2.52 -7.48
CA SER A 718 23.42 -1.18 -6.98
C SER A 718 22.00 -0.74 -7.29
N ILE A 719 21.42 0.09 -6.40
CA ILE A 719 20.14 0.76 -6.63
C ILE A 719 20.37 2.07 -7.38
N PHE A 720 19.49 2.37 -8.34
CA PHE A 720 19.42 3.68 -8.96
C PHE A 720 17.97 4.08 -9.24
N SER A 721 17.75 5.32 -9.65
CA SER A 721 16.46 5.82 -10.13
C SER A 721 16.65 6.75 -11.30
N MET A 722 15.68 6.77 -12.21
CA MET A 722 15.64 7.75 -13.28
C MET A 722 14.29 8.43 -13.39
N CYS A 723 14.27 9.69 -13.82
CA CYS A 723 13.06 10.40 -14.20
C CYS A 723 13.34 11.31 -15.40
N GLY A 724 12.31 11.97 -15.90
CA GLY A 724 12.39 12.78 -17.10
C GLY A 724 11.92 11.98 -18.32
N LEU A 725 11.43 12.70 -19.31
CA LEU A 725 10.76 12.09 -20.44
C LEU A 725 11.72 11.25 -21.29
N LEU A 726 12.97 11.69 -21.45
CA LEU A 726 14.03 10.91 -22.12
C LEU A 726 14.29 9.57 -21.42
N ALA A 727 14.30 9.56 -20.08
CA ALA A 727 14.53 8.35 -19.29
C ALA A 727 13.40 7.33 -19.46
N VAL A 728 12.15 7.81 -19.47
CA VAL A 728 10.96 6.97 -19.65
C VAL A 728 10.95 6.34 -21.05
N ILE A 729 11.21 7.13 -22.09
CA ILE A 729 11.25 6.62 -23.48
C ILE A 729 12.40 5.63 -23.67
N TYR A 730 13.60 5.96 -23.17
CA TYR A 730 14.74 5.04 -23.19
C TYR A 730 14.40 3.68 -22.56
N ARG A 731 13.80 3.70 -21.36
CA ARG A 731 13.35 2.48 -20.67
C ARG A 731 12.36 1.67 -21.51
N LEU A 732 11.35 2.33 -22.10
CA LEU A 732 10.33 1.64 -22.86
C LEU A 732 10.90 1.02 -24.15
N HIS A 733 11.83 1.71 -24.82
CA HIS A 733 12.54 1.18 -26.00
C HIS A 733 13.38 -0.06 -25.64
N ALA A 734 14.17 0.01 -24.58
CA ALA A 734 14.99 -1.10 -24.13
C ALA A 734 14.15 -2.31 -23.64
N MET A 735 13.03 -2.04 -22.96
CA MET A 735 12.08 -3.08 -22.57
C MET A 735 11.43 -3.76 -23.79
N TYR A 736 11.06 -3.00 -24.82
CA TYR A 736 10.53 -3.57 -26.05
C TYR A 736 11.53 -4.49 -26.75
N ALA A 737 12.81 -4.08 -26.84
CA ALA A 737 13.87 -4.93 -27.39
C ALA A 737 13.95 -6.27 -26.64
N THR A 738 13.96 -6.21 -25.30
CA THR A 738 14.00 -7.41 -24.45
C THR A 738 12.76 -8.31 -24.66
N LEU A 739 11.56 -7.72 -24.76
CA LEU A 739 10.32 -8.45 -24.98
C LEU A 739 10.26 -9.14 -26.36
N ARG A 740 10.91 -8.56 -27.37
CA ARG A 740 11.01 -9.18 -28.71
C ARG A 740 11.98 -10.34 -28.75
N GLU A 741 13.07 -10.25 -28.01
CA GLU A 741 14.11 -11.29 -27.94
C GLU A 741 13.70 -12.46 -27.04
N ALA A 742 12.87 -12.20 -26.02
CA ALA A 742 12.34 -13.21 -25.14
C ALA A 742 11.38 -14.16 -25.89
N SER A 743 11.85 -15.37 -26.21
CA SER A 743 10.98 -16.46 -26.68
C SER A 743 10.16 -16.98 -25.49
N VAL A 744 8.92 -16.49 -25.33
CA VAL A 744 8.00 -16.86 -24.23
C VAL A 744 7.33 -18.23 -24.47
N GLU A 745 8.10 -19.23 -24.92
CA GLU A 745 7.62 -20.59 -25.15
C GLU A 745 8.10 -21.54 -24.04
N LEU A 746 7.15 -21.88 -23.15
CA LEU A 746 7.10 -23.01 -22.20
C LEU A 746 8.24 -23.17 -21.17
N GLY A 747 7.95 -22.74 -19.94
CA GLY A 747 8.30 -23.44 -18.70
C GLY A 747 9.57 -23.01 -17.97
N THR A 748 10.00 -21.74 -18.07
CA THR A 748 11.12 -21.24 -17.24
C THR A 748 10.66 -20.18 -16.22
N LEU A 749 11.30 -20.19 -15.03
CA LEU A 749 10.96 -19.34 -13.87
C LEU A 749 10.71 -17.84 -14.14
N PRO A 750 11.29 -17.17 -15.16
CA PRO A 750 10.98 -15.77 -15.46
C PRO A 750 9.59 -15.53 -16.08
N GLU A 751 8.91 -16.55 -16.61
CA GLU A 751 7.70 -16.42 -17.45
C GLU A 751 6.61 -15.52 -16.85
N PHE A 752 6.35 -15.64 -15.54
CA PHE A 752 5.28 -14.86 -14.92
C PHE A 752 5.56 -13.35 -14.87
N ARG A 753 6.85 -12.95 -14.85
CA ARG A 753 7.28 -11.54 -14.80
C ARG A 753 7.00 -10.81 -16.12
N TRP A 754 7.01 -11.53 -17.23
CA TRP A 754 6.99 -10.98 -18.59
C TRP A 754 5.69 -11.20 -19.35
N HIS A 755 4.61 -11.70 -18.72
CA HIS A 755 3.30 -11.86 -19.37
C HIS A 755 2.68 -10.51 -19.79
N MET A 756 3.22 -9.94 -20.86
CA MET A 756 2.69 -8.77 -21.53
C MET A 756 1.55 -9.21 -22.45
N PRO A 757 0.34 -8.65 -22.28
CA PRO A 757 -0.76 -8.97 -23.15
C PRO A 757 -0.54 -8.34 -24.53
N ARG A 758 -1.12 -8.96 -25.55
CA ARG A 758 -1.12 -8.47 -26.93
C ARG A 758 -2.52 -8.03 -27.35
N ASP A 759 -2.59 -7.09 -28.28
CA ASP A 759 -3.84 -6.73 -28.94
C ASP A 759 -4.23 -7.78 -30.02
N GLU A 760 -5.34 -7.54 -30.71
CA GLU A 760 -5.83 -8.43 -31.78
C GLU A 760 -4.86 -8.54 -32.98
N GLN A 761 -3.97 -7.55 -33.16
CA GLN A 761 -2.96 -7.53 -34.22
C GLN A 761 -1.65 -8.19 -33.78
N GLY A 762 -1.56 -8.63 -32.53
CA GLY A 762 -0.37 -9.24 -31.95
C GLY A 762 0.67 -8.23 -31.42
N HIS A 763 0.35 -6.93 -31.42
CA HIS A 763 1.19 -5.88 -30.85
C HIS A 763 1.20 -5.94 -29.33
N ILE A 764 2.32 -5.57 -28.72
CA ILE A 764 2.50 -5.70 -27.27
C ILE A 764 1.89 -4.49 -26.55
N LEU A 765 0.88 -4.71 -25.71
CA LEU A 765 0.22 -3.66 -24.96
C LEU A 765 1.13 -3.10 -23.85
N LEU A 766 1.14 -1.77 -23.72
CA LEU A 766 1.80 -1.10 -22.59
C LEU A 766 0.86 -1.11 -21.38
N VAL A 767 1.10 -2.03 -20.44
CA VAL A 767 0.33 -2.14 -19.19
C VAL A 767 1.08 -1.49 -18.03
N PRO A 768 0.60 -0.38 -17.45
CA PRO A 768 1.30 0.37 -16.41
C PRO A 768 1.83 -0.47 -15.25
N GLY A 769 1.02 -1.37 -14.68
CA GLY A 769 1.44 -2.21 -13.55
C GLY A 769 2.60 -3.16 -13.89
N ILE A 770 2.61 -3.73 -15.10
CA ILE A 770 3.69 -4.63 -15.55
C ILE A 770 4.96 -3.84 -15.88
N VAL A 771 4.83 -2.73 -16.60
CA VAL A 771 5.96 -1.87 -16.98
C VAL A 771 6.66 -1.32 -15.75
N GLU A 772 5.90 -0.86 -14.76
CA GLU A 772 6.45 -0.37 -13.51
C GLU A 772 7.12 -1.48 -12.68
N ALA A 773 6.56 -2.70 -12.70
CA ALA A 773 7.23 -3.85 -12.08
C ALA A 773 8.61 -4.10 -12.68
N LEU A 774 8.70 -4.09 -14.01
CA LEU A 774 9.96 -4.30 -14.73
C LEU A 774 10.95 -3.16 -14.49
N ARG A 775 10.48 -1.90 -14.43
CA ARG A 775 11.32 -0.76 -14.02
C ARG A 775 11.93 -1.01 -12.66
N MET A 776 11.11 -1.35 -11.67
CA MET A 776 11.58 -1.58 -10.31
C MET A 776 12.61 -2.72 -10.26
N VAL A 777 12.39 -3.82 -10.99
CA VAL A 777 13.41 -4.87 -11.13
C VAL A 777 14.70 -4.32 -11.73
N SER A 778 14.65 -3.65 -12.89
CA SER A 778 15.83 -3.08 -13.57
C SER A 778 16.61 -2.07 -12.73
N GLU A 779 15.95 -1.35 -11.83
CA GLU A 779 16.54 -0.37 -10.93
C GLU A 779 17.08 -0.96 -9.61
N GLY A 780 17.11 -2.29 -9.48
CA GLY A 780 17.60 -2.98 -8.29
C GLY A 780 16.63 -2.94 -7.11
N LEU A 781 15.35 -2.69 -7.39
CA LEU A 781 14.30 -2.55 -6.39
C LEU A 781 13.61 -3.92 -6.11
N GLU A 782 13.79 -4.98 -6.90
CA GLU A 782 13.10 -6.23 -6.58
C GLU A 782 13.41 -6.85 -5.20
N LYS A 783 12.45 -7.57 -4.61
CA LYS A 783 12.68 -8.34 -3.39
C LYS A 783 13.52 -9.57 -3.71
N ASN A 784 14.70 -9.68 -3.09
CA ASN A 784 15.50 -10.89 -3.11
C ASN A 784 15.14 -11.78 -1.90
N THR A 785 14.60 -12.98 -2.15
CA THR A 785 14.25 -13.96 -1.09
C THR A 785 15.37 -14.98 -0.83
N GLY A 786 16.56 -14.79 -1.41
CA GLY A 786 17.74 -15.63 -1.19
C GLY A 786 17.72 -16.99 -1.89
N THR A 787 16.60 -17.40 -2.47
CA THR A 787 16.44 -18.67 -3.20
C THR A 787 16.60 -18.52 -4.72
N GLU A 788 16.91 -17.33 -5.20
CA GLU A 788 16.84 -17.00 -6.62
C GLU A 788 18.17 -16.54 -7.19
N PHE A 789 18.41 -16.92 -8.43
CA PHE A 789 19.53 -16.42 -9.20
C PHE A 789 19.16 -15.03 -9.73
N LEU A 790 19.63 -13.98 -9.05
CA LEU A 790 19.66 -12.65 -9.63
C LEU A 790 20.68 -12.68 -10.77
N ASP A 791 20.29 -12.23 -11.97
CA ASP A 791 21.25 -12.12 -13.08
C ASP A 791 22.36 -11.09 -12.78
N GLY A 792 22.12 -10.22 -11.80
CA GLY A 792 23.05 -9.20 -11.33
C GLY A 792 23.24 -8.04 -12.30
N VAL A 793 22.50 -8.04 -13.41
CA VAL A 793 22.58 -7.01 -14.43
C VAL A 793 21.45 -6.04 -14.18
N TRP A 794 21.77 -4.96 -13.48
CA TRP A 794 20.89 -3.80 -13.40
C TRP A 794 21.01 -2.95 -14.65
N GLY A 795 19.94 -2.22 -14.95
CA GLY A 795 19.79 -1.50 -16.21
C GLY A 795 18.68 -2.10 -17.08
N TYR A 796 18.46 -1.43 -18.21
CA TYR A 796 17.37 -1.75 -19.13
C TYR A 796 17.82 -2.59 -20.33
N GLU A 797 19.13 -2.70 -20.51
CA GLU A 797 19.76 -3.44 -21.59
C GLU A 797 20.74 -4.45 -20.98
N ARG A 798 20.79 -5.65 -21.56
CA ARG A 798 21.80 -6.64 -21.19
C ARG A 798 23.13 -6.25 -21.85
N PRO A 799 24.25 -6.24 -21.12
CA PRO A 799 25.57 -6.18 -21.74
C PRO A 799 25.70 -7.31 -22.76
N GLU A 800 26.27 -7.03 -23.93
CA GLU A 800 26.65 -8.09 -24.86
C GLU A 800 27.62 -9.03 -24.12
N ILE A 801 27.21 -10.29 -23.98
CA ILE A 801 28.10 -11.32 -23.44
C ILE A 801 29.16 -11.54 -24.51
N GLU A 802 30.38 -11.09 -24.24
CA GLU A 802 31.53 -11.31 -25.12
C GLU A 802 31.59 -12.80 -25.48
N ASP A 803 31.53 -13.15 -26.78
CA ASP A 803 31.62 -14.55 -27.19
C ASP A 803 32.99 -15.07 -26.76
N ARG A 804 32.99 -15.91 -25.72
CA ARG A 804 34.22 -16.51 -25.20
C ARG A 804 34.99 -17.27 -26.29
N ARG A 805 34.33 -17.69 -27.38
CA ARG A 805 35.01 -18.28 -28.55
C ARG A 805 35.83 -17.24 -29.33
N GLU A 806 35.30 -16.06 -29.58
CA GLU A 806 36.06 -14.97 -30.24
C GLU A 806 37.21 -14.47 -29.37
N ALA A 807 36.99 -14.34 -28.05
CA ALA A 807 38.04 -13.93 -27.11
C ALA A 807 39.18 -14.97 -27.00
N LEU A 808 38.85 -16.27 -27.12
CA LEU A 808 39.83 -17.36 -27.17
C LEU A 808 40.54 -17.47 -28.54
N LEU A 809 39.86 -17.13 -29.63
CA LEU A 809 40.44 -17.11 -30.99
C LEU A 809 41.37 -15.90 -31.18
N LYS A 810 41.01 -14.71 -30.66
CA LYS A 810 41.88 -13.52 -30.64
C LYS A 810 43.11 -13.66 -29.73
N LYS A 811 43.08 -14.56 -28.75
CA LYS A 811 44.27 -14.92 -27.93
C LYS A 811 45.20 -15.94 -28.60
N ARG A 812 44.80 -16.51 -29.75
CA ARG A 812 45.59 -17.48 -30.52
C ARG A 812 46.07 -16.95 -31.88
N SER A 813 45.70 -15.72 -32.25
CA SER A 813 46.30 -14.91 -33.31
C SER A 813 47.25 -13.88 -32.71
#